data_AF-T0EYB8-F1
#
_entry.id   AF-T0EYB8-F1
#
_cell.length_a   1.000
_cell.length_b   1.000
_cell.length_c   1.000
_cell.angle_alpha   90.00
_cell.angle_beta   90.00
_cell.angle_gamma   90.00
#
_symmetry.space_group_name_H-M   'P 1'
#
loop_
_entity.id
_entity.type
_entity.pdbx_description
1 polymer ?
#
loop_
_entity_poly.entity_id
_entity_poly.type
_entity_poly.pdbx_seq_one_letter_code
_entity_poly.pdbx_strand_id
1 'polypeptide(L)'
;MGLDTISWDLVLFNYYSFGSLLVTLTTFFLGSFFLTLKNKTVATTHLGIGFLLFTFFEMGYFVAAFLYHPFASYHRWITGGFILPALAHFTQFLLRFPGNSNQRLARWVLIVEYSIIIIVVTFFIYLTAISENIYHFTAHHWDFNAYDASRYLAIVIAIESIVGFLIIPTWRVIVTKDKRRIALLMFTIGFLIAAIYPNISNVISRDGAMERSTYMTSNVIFFVAAFSVLAIAFINNSAERTTFMVKIVGITLFTICLIMQALVYISSQEKDAEYDSLKMVNIERAIENGVKTKDIEYIIRWNDNKNSLLSGEYDKKIDLNLMQVEIDLQNVTIYEEIRNLDEKNFRSKLQEVLEKTHTYFGGYKRQILEFIAQNTQLSDGELKAAILGEAEKWNKQAFIATNRLEGVVGGNFCKKGRAFIDSLGSESHKKEIFSHWSGNCLWDGKQLSDVQLREEVLRYFRYFKPSETRHYRRSRDGNGHYVAFMKFSPETLEMSEVGFSYLVYRQFMHPTAVKQTIILLIVIFVVLVLFPLFFKSSLVDPLNGLLAGVEKVNKGDLDVVVPVKVRDEIGFLADSFNAMVASIKQARRELQDYAENLEEKVKERTKEVQEKMEEVQRLKVQQDGDYFLTSLLAKPLFYNANKSKHVATEFIIRQKKQFEFRGKHSDLGGDICVTGNLRLGRPDSFKRFTVAMNGDAMGKSMQGAGGALVMGVVMNSILARSAANNRILETTPEQWLGDIYHEIHSVFKSFNGSMVISACVYLVEDETGKCWYFNAEHPFTVLYRDGKASFIEEGLTLRKLGLDSEFDFKVHTIQLKKGDVLILGSDGRDDVDLTPDETIRTINEDEMLFLRHVEKAKANLEEIETEIRKTGELTDDLSLLKIEFQTEPKKDEIEDIFDDADHIDKALNTDSVYEEARKLYKTGRLEEALDLLKTGYMHDSANQKLNKLLGLLSFKGKDYATAVEVLNNYLGSDPDLHEYWFYLSIANKKMGKYDLALSASLKLLEVDPDNLSNLVNLADIYRLMEMYDRAEEYARKILQREPGNENAHKLIRLIERDR
;
A
#
# COMPACT_ATOMS: atom_id res chain seq x y z
N MET A 1 -36.75 44.05 -13.68
CA MET A 1 -35.91 42.96 -14.23
C MET A 1 -35.37 43.44 -15.58
N GLY A 2 -34.31 44.26 -15.56
CA GLY A 2 -33.52 44.50 -16.77
C GLY A 2 -32.61 43.29 -16.93
N LEU A 3 -33.01 42.33 -17.76
CA LEU A 3 -32.13 41.23 -18.16
C LEU A 3 -31.20 41.81 -19.22
N ASP A 4 -30.09 42.41 -18.80
CA ASP A 4 -28.95 42.54 -19.70
C ASP A 4 -28.63 41.13 -20.21
N THR A 5 -28.52 40.98 -21.52
CA THR A 5 -28.29 39.67 -22.15
C THR A 5 -27.00 39.09 -21.60
N ILE A 6 -27.07 37.92 -20.96
CA ILE A 6 -25.89 37.21 -20.46
C ILE A 6 -24.98 36.91 -21.65
N SER A 7 -23.84 37.61 -21.74
CA SER A 7 -22.80 37.33 -22.74
C SER A 7 -22.06 36.04 -22.38
N TRP A 8 -21.67 35.28 -23.41
CA TRP A 8 -20.80 34.11 -23.26
C TRP A 8 -19.44 34.46 -22.64
N ASP A 9 -18.98 35.72 -22.74
CA ASP A 9 -17.71 36.17 -22.17
C ASP A 9 -17.67 36.13 -20.63
N LEU A 10 -18.84 35.99 -19.98
CA LEU A 10 -18.97 35.89 -18.52
C LEU A 10 -18.98 34.45 -18.01
N VAL A 11 -18.90 33.46 -18.91
CA VAL A 11 -18.78 32.03 -18.59
C VAL A 11 -17.30 31.70 -18.37
N LEU A 12 -16.86 31.74 -17.11
CA LEU A 12 -15.46 31.65 -16.73
C LEU A 12 -15.23 30.54 -15.70
N PHE A 13 -14.81 29.37 -16.17
CA PHE A 13 -14.38 28.25 -15.33
C PHE A 13 -13.22 28.63 -14.41
N ASN A 14 -13.20 28.04 -13.21
CA ASN A 14 -12.17 28.15 -12.20
C ASN A 14 -12.07 26.84 -11.37
N TYR A 15 -11.16 26.81 -10.41
CA TYR A 15 -10.98 25.70 -9.47
C TYR A 15 -12.29 25.24 -8.79
N TYR A 16 -13.10 26.17 -8.31
CA TYR A 16 -14.35 25.85 -7.60
C TYR A 16 -15.43 25.28 -8.53
N SER A 17 -15.50 25.76 -9.77
CA SER A 17 -16.40 25.18 -10.79
C SER A 17 -16.01 23.74 -11.12
N PHE A 18 -14.71 23.43 -11.18
CA PHE A 18 -14.24 22.05 -11.33
C PHE A 18 -14.67 21.19 -10.14
N GLY A 19 -14.40 21.65 -8.91
CA GLY A 19 -14.71 20.90 -7.70
C GLY A 19 -16.21 20.62 -7.54
N SER A 20 -17.07 21.63 -7.74
CA SER A 20 -18.53 21.43 -7.68
C SER A 20 -19.05 20.55 -8.81
N LEU A 21 -18.49 20.64 -10.03
CA LEU A 21 -18.85 19.74 -11.12
C LEU A 21 -18.44 18.29 -10.82
N LEU A 22 -17.27 18.07 -10.23
CA LEU A 22 -16.80 16.75 -9.81
C LEU A 22 -17.79 16.07 -8.87
N VAL A 23 -18.25 16.78 -7.82
CA VAL A 23 -19.25 16.25 -6.88
C VAL A 23 -20.61 16.06 -7.57
N THR A 24 -21.02 17.01 -8.42
CA THR A 24 -22.27 16.91 -9.21
C THR A 24 -22.28 15.63 -10.06
N LEU A 25 -21.21 15.36 -10.83
CA LEU A 25 -21.11 14.17 -11.67
C LEU A 25 -21.06 12.88 -10.83
N THR A 26 -20.34 12.91 -9.71
CA THR A 26 -20.22 11.76 -8.80
C THR A 26 -21.56 11.40 -8.16
N THR A 27 -22.31 12.40 -7.70
CA THR A 27 -23.63 12.21 -7.06
C THR A 27 -24.70 11.87 -8.08
N PHE A 28 -24.62 12.41 -9.30
CA PHE A 28 -25.47 12.00 -10.41
C PHE A 28 -25.26 10.53 -10.76
N PHE A 29 -24.00 10.09 -10.87
CA PHE A 29 -23.67 8.70 -11.10
C PHE A 29 -24.26 7.79 -10.02
N LEU A 30 -24.10 8.14 -8.74
CA LEU A 30 -24.68 7.38 -7.63
C LEU A 30 -26.20 7.34 -7.66
N GLY A 31 -26.86 8.48 -7.90
CA GLY A 31 -28.31 8.55 -8.01
C GLY A 31 -28.83 7.67 -9.15
N SER A 32 -28.22 7.77 -10.33
CA SER A 32 -28.52 6.93 -11.49
C SER A 32 -28.26 5.45 -11.20
N PHE A 33 -27.12 5.13 -10.58
CA PHE A 33 -26.75 3.79 -10.20
C PHE A 33 -27.81 3.14 -9.28
N PHE A 34 -28.16 3.77 -8.17
CA PHE A 34 -29.14 3.21 -7.22
C PHE A 34 -30.54 3.09 -7.82
N LEU A 35 -30.94 4.00 -8.71
CA LEU A 35 -32.27 3.96 -9.34
C LEU A 35 -32.37 2.93 -10.46
N THR A 36 -31.27 2.58 -11.11
CA THR A 36 -31.21 1.58 -12.19
C THR A 36 -31.01 0.14 -11.70
N LEU A 37 -30.79 -0.07 -10.40
CA LEU A 37 -30.70 -1.41 -9.81
C LEU A 37 -31.98 -2.23 -10.03
N LYS A 38 -31.79 -3.48 -10.49
CA LYS A 38 -32.86 -4.46 -10.66
C LYS A 38 -33.35 -4.95 -9.30
N ASN A 39 -34.66 -5.05 -9.12
CA ASN A 39 -35.30 -5.46 -7.86
C ASN A 39 -34.90 -4.60 -6.63
N LYS A 40 -34.61 -3.31 -6.84
CA LYS A 40 -34.29 -2.38 -5.76
C LYS A 40 -35.42 -2.26 -4.73
N THR A 41 -35.05 -2.14 -3.47
CA THR A 41 -35.98 -1.92 -2.36
C THR A 41 -36.48 -0.48 -2.32
N VAL A 42 -37.54 -0.24 -1.54
CA VAL A 42 -38.04 1.12 -1.27
C VAL A 42 -36.95 1.97 -0.60
N ALA A 43 -36.14 1.38 0.29
CA ALA A 43 -35.03 2.08 0.94
C ALA A 43 -34.01 2.56 -0.10
N THR A 44 -33.54 1.69 -0.99
CA THR A 44 -32.60 2.05 -2.06
C THR A 44 -33.18 3.07 -3.03
N THR A 45 -34.49 3.03 -3.28
CA THR A 45 -35.16 4.06 -4.09
C THR A 45 -35.05 5.44 -3.43
N HIS A 46 -35.26 5.55 -2.12
CA HIS A 46 -35.03 6.81 -1.40
C HIS A 46 -33.56 7.22 -1.42
N LEU A 47 -32.61 6.28 -1.28
CA LEU A 47 -31.18 6.57 -1.39
C LEU A 47 -30.82 7.18 -2.77
N GLY A 48 -31.30 6.59 -3.85
CA GLY A 48 -31.09 7.08 -5.20
C GLY A 48 -31.74 8.45 -5.46
N ILE A 49 -32.97 8.67 -4.98
CA ILE A 49 -33.61 10.00 -5.03
C ILE A 49 -32.81 11.02 -4.23
N GLY A 50 -32.33 10.67 -3.04
CA GLY A 50 -31.49 11.54 -2.22
C GLY A 50 -30.24 12.01 -2.96
N PHE A 51 -29.52 11.09 -3.62
CA PHE A 51 -28.36 11.44 -4.45
C PHE A 51 -28.70 12.30 -5.67
N LEU A 52 -29.85 12.06 -6.34
CA LEU A 52 -30.30 12.94 -7.43
C LEU A 52 -30.64 14.35 -6.94
N LEU A 53 -31.32 14.48 -5.80
CA LEU A 53 -31.61 15.80 -5.21
C LEU A 53 -30.30 16.49 -4.79
N PHE A 54 -29.36 15.74 -4.23
CA PHE A 54 -28.04 16.23 -3.88
C PHE A 54 -27.23 16.67 -5.12
N THR A 55 -27.44 16.03 -6.27
CA THR A 55 -26.86 16.47 -7.55
C THR A 55 -27.31 17.88 -7.91
N PHE A 56 -28.60 18.19 -7.77
CA PHE A 56 -29.10 19.55 -8.03
C PHE A 56 -28.57 20.56 -7.03
N PHE A 57 -28.45 20.18 -5.76
CA PHE A 57 -27.79 21.00 -4.74
C PHE A 57 -26.37 21.41 -5.19
N GLU A 58 -25.53 20.47 -5.59
CA GLU A 58 -24.15 20.74 -6.04
C GLU A 58 -24.09 21.48 -7.38
N MET A 59 -25.02 21.21 -8.28
CA MET A 59 -25.15 21.95 -9.54
C MET A 59 -25.37 23.45 -9.28
N GLY A 60 -26.04 23.82 -8.19
CA GLY A 60 -26.15 25.21 -7.76
C GLY A 60 -24.78 25.85 -7.51
N TYR A 61 -23.87 25.18 -6.78
CA TYR A 61 -22.52 25.70 -6.57
C TYR A 61 -21.70 25.75 -7.86
N PHE A 62 -21.89 24.79 -8.76
CA PHE A 62 -21.28 24.82 -10.09
C PHE A 62 -21.69 26.09 -10.85
N VAL A 63 -22.99 26.38 -10.94
CA VAL A 63 -23.54 27.58 -11.59
C VAL A 63 -22.96 28.85 -10.98
N ALA A 64 -22.86 28.91 -9.64
CA ALA A 64 -22.29 30.05 -8.93
C ALA A 64 -20.83 30.30 -9.31
N ALA A 65 -20.04 29.23 -9.39
CA ALA A 65 -18.61 29.33 -9.60
C ALA A 65 -18.23 29.64 -11.05
N PHE A 66 -18.96 29.12 -12.05
CA PHE A 66 -18.62 29.32 -13.46
C PHE A 66 -19.16 30.63 -14.06
N LEU A 67 -20.30 31.14 -13.57
CA LEU A 67 -20.94 32.33 -14.14
C LEU A 67 -20.53 33.60 -13.37
N TYR A 68 -19.74 34.47 -14.00
CA TYR A 68 -19.33 35.75 -13.43
C TYR A 68 -20.37 36.85 -13.74
N HIS A 69 -21.56 36.75 -13.14
CA HIS A 69 -22.65 37.72 -13.28
C HIS A 69 -23.54 37.72 -12.02
N PRO A 70 -24.12 38.86 -11.57
CA PRO A 70 -24.98 38.90 -10.37
C PRO A 70 -26.16 37.93 -10.38
N PHE A 71 -26.64 37.55 -11.57
CA PHE A 71 -27.66 36.50 -11.73
C PHE A 71 -27.22 35.15 -11.13
N ALA A 72 -25.92 34.90 -11.02
CA ALA A 72 -25.42 33.69 -10.40
C ALA A 72 -25.81 33.59 -8.91
N SER A 73 -26.10 34.69 -8.19
CA SER A 73 -26.58 34.67 -6.79
C SER A 73 -27.84 33.82 -6.59
N TYR A 74 -28.69 33.69 -7.61
CA TYR A 74 -29.89 32.85 -7.58
C TYR A 74 -29.61 31.34 -7.48
N HIS A 75 -28.35 30.93 -7.62
CA HIS A 75 -27.90 29.58 -7.28
C HIS A 75 -28.31 29.18 -5.85
N ARG A 76 -28.50 30.15 -4.95
CA ARG A 76 -28.96 29.92 -3.58
C ARG A 76 -30.34 29.29 -3.51
N TRP A 77 -31.23 29.59 -4.45
CA TRP A 77 -32.55 28.97 -4.50
C TRP A 77 -32.47 27.48 -4.85
N ILE A 78 -31.49 27.12 -5.68
CA ILE A 78 -31.17 25.72 -6.00
C ILE A 78 -30.53 25.05 -4.77
N THR A 79 -29.45 25.62 -4.24
CA THR A 79 -28.73 25.01 -3.11
C THR A 79 -29.63 24.89 -1.86
N GLY A 80 -30.34 25.94 -1.47
CA GLY A 80 -31.26 25.92 -0.33
C GLY A 80 -32.52 25.08 -0.57
N GLY A 81 -33.00 25.01 -1.81
CA GLY A 81 -34.21 24.27 -2.17
C GLY A 81 -34.03 22.76 -2.19
N PHE A 82 -32.84 22.26 -2.58
CA PHE A 82 -32.62 20.83 -2.79
C PHE A 82 -31.88 20.11 -1.65
N ILE A 83 -31.16 20.83 -0.79
CA ILE A 83 -30.39 20.20 0.30
C ILE A 83 -31.28 19.49 1.32
N LEU A 84 -32.33 20.14 1.83
CA LEU A 84 -33.21 19.54 2.83
C LEU A 84 -34.00 18.34 2.25
N PRO A 85 -34.59 18.41 1.03
CA PRO A 85 -35.16 17.23 0.39
C PRO A 85 -34.17 16.06 0.25
N ALA A 86 -32.90 16.33 -0.08
CA ALA A 86 -31.89 15.27 -0.17
C ALA A 86 -31.66 14.60 1.19
N LEU A 87 -31.53 15.39 2.26
CA LEU A 87 -31.36 14.90 3.63
C LEU A 87 -32.57 14.06 4.10
N ALA A 88 -33.80 14.54 3.88
CA ALA A 88 -35.01 13.79 4.19
C ALA A 88 -35.02 12.41 3.51
N HIS A 89 -34.62 12.33 2.24
CA HIS A 89 -34.53 11.06 1.52
C HIS A 89 -33.41 10.14 2.03
N PHE A 90 -32.27 10.68 2.47
CA PHE A 90 -31.25 9.89 3.17
C PHE A 90 -31.73 9.39 4.54
N THR A 91 -32.49 10.19 5.29
CA THR A 91 -33.15 9.77 6.53
C THR A 91 -34.13 8.62 6.27
N GLN A 92 -34.91 8.70 5.19
CA GLN A 92 -35.83 7.61 4.79
C GLN A 92 -35.09 6.31 4.46
N PHE A 93 -33.91 6.39 3.84
CA PHE A 93 -33.08 5.21 3.61
C PHE A 93 -32.71 4.53 4.94
N LEU A 94 -32.20 5.29 5.92
CA LEU A 94 -31.77 4.76 7.22
C LEU A 94 -32.93 4.22 8.08
N LEU A 95 -34.12 4.80 7.95
CA LEU A 95 -35.33 4.31 8.62
C LEU A 95 -35.80 2.96 8.07
N ARG A 96 -35.67 2.76 6.75
CA ARG A 96 -36.25 1.62 6.02
C ARG A 96 -35.27 0.48 5.81
N PHE A 97 -33.98 0.75 5.62
CA PHE A 97 -32.95 -0.27 5.44
C PHE A 97 -32.80 -1.11 6.72
N PRO A 98 -32.67 -2.45 6.68
CA PRO A 98 -32.49 -3.32 5.49
C PRO A 98 -33.77 -3.96 4.92
N GLY A 99 -34.90 -3.99 5.64
CA GLY A 99 -36.09 -4.79 5.30
C GLY A 99 -37.38 -4.01 5.05
N ASN A 100 -37.28 -2.71 4.74
CA ASN A 100 -38.39 -1.75 4.73
C ASN A 100 -39.22 -1.78 6.04
N SER A 101 -38.52 -1.80 7.17
CA SER A 101 -39.09 -1.75 8.51
C SER A 101 -39.68 -0.37 8.83
N ASN A 102 -40.60 -0.30 9.79
CA ASN A 102 -41.13 0.97 10.33
C ASN A 102 -41.85 1.88 9.30
N GLN A 103 -42.54 1.30 8.32
CA GLN A 103 -43.17 2.03 7.21
C GLN A 103 -44.16 3.12 7.64
N ARG A 104 -44.85 2.96 8.78
CA ARG A 104 -45.79 3.97 9.31
C ARG A 104 -45.02 5.17 9.86
N LEU A 105 -44.03 4.93 10.71
CA LEU A 105 -43.15 5.97 11.24
C LEU A 105 -42.43 6.71 10.10
N ALA A 106 -41.86 5.97 9.15
CA ALA A 106 -41.15 6.54 8.02
C ALA A 106 -42.02 7.47 7.17
N ARG A 107 -43.30 7.10 6.94
CA ARG A 107 -44.28 7.97 6.25
C ARG A 107 -44.57 9.25 7.04
N TRP A 108 -44.80 9.15 8.34
CA TRP A 108 -45.04 10.33 9.18
C TRP A 108 -43.83 11.26 9.25
N VAL A 109 -42.64 10.71 9.45
CA VAL A 109 -41.38 11.49 9.43
C VAL A 109 -41.24 12.23 8.11
N LEU A 110 -41.48 11.56 6.98
CA LEU A 110 -41.39 12.20 5.65
C LEU A 110 -42.39 13.36 5.48
N ILE A 111 -43.64 13.20 5.95
CA ILE A 111 -44.66 14.27 5.88
C ILE A 111 -44.24 15.47 6.73
N VAL A 112 -43.72 15.22 7.94
CA VAL A 112 -43.25 16.27 8.84
C VAL A 112 -42.03 16.98 8.24
N GLU A 113 -41.02 16.24 7.77
CA GLU A 113 -39.83 16.78 7.10
C GLU A 113 -40.24 17.67 5.92
N TYR A 114 -41.06 17.18 4.98
CA TYR A 114 -41.49 17.98 3.83
C TYR A 114 -42.33 19.21 4.22
N SER A 115 -43.12 19.14 5.29
CA SER A 115 -43.86 20.31 5.80
C SER A 115 -42.91 21.39 6.31
N ILE A 116 -41.87 21.00 7.06
CA ILE A 116 -40.81 21.92 7.54
C ILE A 116 -40.02 22.47 6.35
N ILE A 117 -39.66 21.62 5.38
CA ILE A 117 -38.92 22.01 4.17
C ILE A 117 -39.67 23.10 3.41
N ILE A 118 -40.97 22.93 3.15
CA ILE A 118 -41.77 23.92 2.41
C ILE A 118 -41.75 25.27 3.14
N ILE A 119 -41.93 25.28 4.45
CA ILE A 119 -41.92 26.50 5.27
C ILE A 119 -40.54 27.18 5.21
N VAL A 120 -39.47 26.42 5.48
CA VAL A 120 -38.10 26.94 5.56
C VAL A 120 -37.61 27.43 4.20
N VAL A 121 -37.84 26.67 3.13
CA VAL A 121 -37.42 27.05 1.77
C VAL A 121 -38.20 28.28 1.29
N THR A 122 -39.51 28.36 1.54
CA THR A 122 -40.31 29.55 1.19
C THR A 122 -39.80 30.78 1.92
N PHE A 123 -39.53 30.68 3.22
CA PHE A 123 -38.99 31.77 4.01
C PHE A 123 -37.58 32.17 3.56
N PHE A 124 -36.73 31.18 3.22
CA PHE A 124 -35.38 31.42 2.71
C PHE A 124 -35.39 32.13 1.35
N ILE A 125 -36.25 31.71 0.42
CA ILE A 125 -36.42 32.38 -0.89
C ILE A 125 -36.92 33.81 -0.68
N TYR A 126 -37.89 34.02 0.20
CA TYR A 126 -38.41 35.35 0.53
C TYR A 126 -37.30 36.28 1.04
N LEU A 127 -36.53 35.85 2.05
CA LEU A 127 -35.45 36.68 2.61
C LEU A 127 -34.32 36.94 1.61
N THR A 128 -33.97 35.96 0.77
CA THR A 128 -32.91 36.13 -0.23
C THR A 128 -33.35 37.00 -1.41
N ALA A 129 -34.63 36.96 -1.80
CA ALA A 129 -35.17 37.78 -2.90
C ALA A 129 -35.12 39.29 -2.61
N ILE A 130 -35.14 39.69 -1.35
CA ILE A 130 -35.05 41.10 -0.90
C ILE A 130 -33.64 41.52 -0.47
N SER A 131 -32.66 40.62 -0.59
CA SER A 131 -31.26 40.88 -0.19
C SER A 131 -30.43 41.38 -1.38
N GLU A 132 -29.42 42.19 -1.10
CA GLU A 132 -28.46 42.66 -2.11
C GLU A 132 -27.53 41.52 -2.57
N ASN A 133 -26.95 41.65 -3.76
CA ASN A 133 -25.95 40.70 -4.25
C ASN A 133 -24.57 41.08 -3.72
N ILE A 134 -23.76 40.08 -3.38
CA ILE A 134 -22.37 40.24 -2.96
C ILE A 134 -21.49 39.27 -3.73
N TYR A 135 -20.30 39.73 -4.12
CA TYR A 135 -19.30 38.88 -4.73
C TYR A 135 -18.26 38.42 -3.70
N HIS A 136 -18.06 37.11 -3.61
CA HIS A 136 -17.05 36.51 -2.74
C HIS A 136 -15.76 36.23 -3.50
N PHE A 137 -14.75 37.07 -3.32
CA PHE A 137 -13.45 36.93 -3.98
C PHE A 137 -12.73 35.62 -3.63
N THR A 138 -12.83 35.13 -2.40
CA THR A 138 -12.15 33.90 -1.97
C THR A 138 -12.69 32.65 -2.66
N ALA A 139 -13.99 32.60 -2.95
CA ALA A 139 -14.63 31.45 -3.59
C ALA A 139 -15.13 31.73 -5.02
N HIS A 140 -14.76 32.89 -5.57
CA HIS A 140 -14.99 33.28 -6.96
C HIS A 140 -16.44 33.16 -7.46
N HIS A 141 -17.43 33.54 -6.64
CA HIS A 141 -18.86 33.49 -7.02
C HIS A 141 -19.67 34.64 -6.43
N TRP A 142 -20.83 34.89 -7.06
CA TRP A 142 -21.88 35.77 -6.55
C TRP A 142 -22.80 35.00 -5.59
N ASP A 143 -23.15 35.62 -4.47
CA ASP A 143 -24.11 35.12 -3.46
C ASP A 143 -25.07 36.27 -3.07
N PHE A 144 -26.10 35.98 -2.29
CA PHE A 144 -26.92 36.99 -1.64
C PHE A 144 -26.28 37.43 -0.32
N ASN A 145 -26.33 38.73 -0.04
CA ASN A 145 -25.97 39.33 1.23
C ASN A 145 -27.06 39.07 2.30
N ALA A 146 -27.38 37.78 2.53
CA ALA A 146 -28.46 37.29 3.36
C ALA A 146 -27.92 36.39 4.48
N TYR A 147 -27.09 36.96 5.37
CA TYR A 147 -26.41 36.21 6.43
C TYR A 147 -27.39 35.52 7.39
N ASP A 148 -28.40 36.25 7.87
CA ASP A 148 -29.39 35.71 8.81
C ASP A 148 -30.20 34.58 8.17
N ALA A 149 -30.68 34.75 6.93
CA ALA A 149 -31.39 33.70 6.18
C ALA A 149 -30.54 32.44 6.03
N SER A 150 -29.26 32.61 5.67
CA SER A 150 -28.31 31.53 5.51
C SER A 150 -27.98 30.82 6.82
N ARG A 151 -27.91 31.56 7.93
CA ARG A 151 -27.69 31.02 9.28
C ARG A 151 -28.88 30.18 9.74
N TYR A 152 -30.11 30.67 9.58
CA TYR A 152 -31.30 29.91 9.93
C TYR A 152 -31.39 28.62 9.13
N LEU A 153 -31.15 28.67 7.81
CA LEU A 153 -31.11 27.49 6.97
C LEU A 153 -30.02 26.50 7.44
N ALA A 154 -28.81 26.98 7.75
CA ALA A 154 -27.73 26.12 8.24
C ALA A 154 -28.05 25.43 9.58
N ILE A 155 -28.75 26.11 10.49
CA ILE A 155 -29.24 25.53 11.75
C ILE A 155 -30.28 24.43 11.47
N VAL A 156 -31.22 24.67 10.57
CA VAL A 156 -32.23 23.65 10.18
C VAL A 156 -31.53 22.42 9.57
N ILE A 157 -30.59 22.62 8.65
CA ILE A 157 -29.78 21.55 8.05
C ILE A 157 -29.05 20.75 9.15
N ALA A 158 -28.45 21.43 10.13
CA ALA A 158 -27.73 20.78 11.22
C ALA A 158 -28.67 19.95 12.11
N ILE A 159 -29.85 20.48 12.46
CA ILE A 159 -30.86 19.76 13.24
C ILE A 159 -31.35 18.52 12.48
N GLU A 160 -31.71 18.67 11.21
CA GLU A 160 -32.16 17.56 10.36
C GLU A 160 -31.07 16.49 10.23
N SER A 161 -29.81 16.90 10.06
CA SER A 161 -28.68 15.97 9.99
C SER A 161 -28.43 15.24 11.31
N ILE A 162 -28.55 15.91 12.46
CA ILE A 162 -28.43 15.27 13.78
C ILE A 162 -29.57 14.26 13.98
N VAL A 163 -30.80 14.63 13.66
CA VAL A 163 -31.96 13.74 13.79
C VAL A 163 -31.82 12.54 12.85
N GLY A 164 -31.55 12.81 11.57
CA GLY A 164 -31.49 11.82 10.49
C GLY A 164 -30.29 10.89 10.52
N PHE A 165 -29.12 11.39 10.93
CA PHE A 165 -27.85 10.65 10.83
C PHE A 165 -27.24 10.26 12.18
N LEU A 166 -27.67 10.86 13.30
CA LEU A 166 -27.22 10.47 14.64
C LEU A 166 -28.33 9.79 15.43
N ILE A 167 -29.46 10.46 15.67
CA ILE A 167 -30.50 9.97 16.58
C ILE A 167 -31.22 8.75 16.00
N ILE A 168 -31.78 8.89 14.79
CA ILE A 168 -32.53 7.82 14.12
C ILE A 168 -31.66 6.57 13.91
N PRO A 169 -30.44 6.66 13.34
CA PRO A 169 -29.64 5.48 13.08
C PRO A 169 -29.10 4.85 14.35
N THR A 170 -28.76 5.62 15.38
CA THR A 170 -28.35 5.08 16.70
C THR A 170 -29.47 4.25 17.30
N TRP A 171 -30.70 4.77 17.32
CA TRP A 171 -31.88 4.00 17.75
C TRP A 171 -32.06 2.73 16.92
N ARG A 172 -31.95 2.82 15.58
CA ARG A 172 -32.06 1.67 14.67
C ARG A 172 -30.98 0.63 14.90
N VAL A 173 -29.74 1.04 15.16
CA VAL A 173 -28.60 0.16 15.47
C VAL A 173 -28.83 -0.57 16.80
N ILE A 174 -29.38 0.10 17.82
CA ILE A 174 -29.68 -0.50 19.13
C ILE A 174 -30.80 -1.55 19.01
N VAL A 175 -31.84 -1.26 18.22
CA VAL A 175 -33.00 -2.16 18.08
C VAL A 175 -32.71 -3.36 17.16
N THR A 176 -31.80 -3.23 16.19
CA THR A 176 -31.50 -4.29 15.22
C THR A 176 -30.52 -5.31 15.81
N LYS A 177 -30.94 -6.58 15.98
CA LYS A 177 -30.11 -7.66 16.55
C LYS A 177 -29.38 -8.55 15.52
N ASP A 178 -29.59 -8.32 14.23
CA ASP A 178 -29.06 -9.14 13.12
C ASP A 178 -27.64 -8.67 12.70
N LYS A 179 -26.89 -9.51 11.98
CA LYS A 179 -25.60 -9.19 11.32
C LYS A 179 -25.69 -7.91 10.46
N ARG A 180 -26.89 -7.58 9.95
CA ARG A 180 -27.18 -6.34 9.22
C ARG A 180 -27.07 -5.06 10.06
N ARG A 181 -26.93 -5.16 11.39
CA ARG A 181 -26.60 -4.05 12.29
C ARG A 181 -25.25 -3.41 11.93
N ILE A 182 -24.27 -4.24 11.54
CA ILE A 182 -22.93 -3.76 11.14
C ILE A 182 -23.03 -2.91 9.87
N ALA A 183 -23.84 -3.36 8.90
CA ALA A 183 -24.12 -2.60 7.69
C ALA A 183 -24.74 -1.22 7.99
N LEU A 184 -25.73 -1.19 8.89
CA LEU A 184 -26.35 0.05 9.32
C LEU A 184 -25.36 0.99 10.03
N LEU A 185 -24.45 0.45 10.84
CA LEU A 185 -23.39 1.22 11.50
C LEU A 185 -22.42 1.83 10.47
N MET A 186 -22.02 1.06 9.44
CA MET A 186 -21.19 1.60 8.35
C MET A 186 -21.88 2.71 7.57
N PHE A 187 -23.17 2.57 7.24
CA PHE A 187 -23.93 3.65 6.62
C PHE A 187 -24.03 4.89 7.51
N THR A 188 -24.27 4.68 8.82
CA THR A 188 -24.32 5.76 9.80
C THR A 188 -23.00 6.53 9.82
N ILE A 189 -21.86 5.84 9.87
CA ILE A 189 -20.54 6.46 9.81
C ILE A 189 -20.37 7.27 8.51
N GLY A 190 -20.70 6.68 7.35
CA GLY A 190 -20.60 7.36 6.06
C GLY A 190 -21.43 8.65 6.00
N PHE A 191 -22.69 8.62 6.46
CA PHE A 191 -23.54 9.81 6.51
C PHE A 191 -23.08 10.84 7.56
N LEU A 192 -22.55 10.40 8.71
CA LEU A 192 -21.99 11.32 9.71
C LEU A 192 -20.76 12.06 9.15
N ILE A 193 -19.89 11.38 8.41
CA ILE A 193 -18.75 12.04 7.72
C ILE A 193 -19.27 13.04 6.68
N ALA A 194 -20.26 12.64 5.88
CA ALA A 194 -20.87 13.52 4.87
C ALA A 194 -21.62 14.72 5.47
N ALA A 195 -22.04 14.67 6.74
CA ALA A 195 -22.89 15.69 7.32
C ALA A 195 -22.20 16.57 8.37
N ILE A 196 -21.43 15.99 9.31
CA ILE A 196 -20.90 16.73 10.47
C ILE A 196 -19.95 17.83 10.00
N TYR A 197 -18.89 17.47 9.26
CA TYR A 197 -17.88 18.45 8.86
C TYR A 197 -18.48 19.50 7.90
N PRO A 198 -19.21 19.13 6.83
CA PRO A 198 -19.82 20.13 5.94
C PRO A 198 -20.81 21.06 6.65
N ASN A 199 -21.59 20.56 7.61
CA ASN A 199 -22.51 21.42 8.37
C ASN A 199 -21.79 22.38 9.31
N ILE A 200 -20.82 21.88 10.08
CA ILE A 200 -20.02 22.71 10.99
C ILE A 200 -19.26 23.77 10.20
N SER A 201 -18.55 23.36 9.14
CA SER A 201 -17.79 24.28 8.29
C SER A 201 -18.71 25.29 7.57
N ASN A 202 -19.92 24.90 7.16
CA ASN A 202 -20.90 25.84 6.60
C ASN A 202 -21.31 26.90 7.62
N VAL A 203 -21.64 26.50 8.86
CA VAL A 203 -22.01 27.43 9.94
C VAL A 203 -20.85 28.38 10.26
N ILE A 204 -19.64 27.85 10.45
CA ILE A 204 -18.44 28.66 10.75
C ILE A 204 -18.11 29.61 9.59
N SER A 205 -18.26 29.14 8.35
CA SER A 205 -18.02 29.95 7.15
C SER A 205 -19.06 31.06 7.00
N ARG A 206 -20.33 30.77 7.29
CA ARG A 206 -21.41 31.77 7.26
C ARG A 206 -21.30 32.78 8.41
N ASP A 207 -20.77 32.37 9.55
CA ASP A 207 -20.42 33.24 10.67
C ASP A 207 -19.10 34.00 10.44
N GLY A 208 -18.55 33.99 9.21
CA GLY A 208 -17.38 34.77 8.81
C GLY A 208 -16.04 34.31 9.38
N ALA A 209 -16.02 33.21 10.16
CA ALA A 209 -14.83 32.72 10.84
C ALA A 209 -13.94 31.81 9.97
N MET A 210 -14.49 31.29 8.87
CA MET A 210 -13.81 30.45 7.89
C MET A 210 -14.05 30.99 6.49
N GLU A 211 -13.02 31.04 5.66
CA GLU A 211 -13.14 31.49 4.28
C GLU A 211 -14.08 30.60 3.46
N ARG A 212 -14.75 31.20 2.47
CA ARG A 212 -15.62 30.46 1.55
C ARG A 212 -14.82 29.49 0.69
N SER A 213 -13.59 29.84 0.33
CA SER A 213 -12.59 29.00 -0.36
C SER A 213 -12.37 27.67 0.36
N THR A 214 -12.02 27.74 1.66
CA THR A 214 -11.74 26.58 2.50
C THR A 214 -12.99 25.72 2.65
N TYR A 215 -14.16 26.35 2.86
CA TYR A 215 -15.42 25.62 2.99
C TYR A 215 -15.74 24.80 1.73
N MET A 216 -15.70 25.42 0.55
CA MET A 216 -16.00 24.72 -0.71
C MET A 216 -14.98 23.62 -1.00
N THR A 217 -13.69 23.89 -0.78
CA THR A 217 -12.61 22.92 -1.01
C THR A 217 -12.78 21.69 -0.13
N SER A 218 -12.99 21.90 1.18
CA SER A 218 -13.17 20.80 2.10
C SER A 218 -14.43 19.99 1.79
N ASN A 219 -15.55 20.64 1.44
CA ASN A 219 -16.78 19.93 1.07
C ASN A 219 -16.59 18.96 -0.08
N VAL A 220 -15.89 19.36 -1.14
CA VAL A 220 -15.63 18.47 -2.28
C VAL A 220 -14.90 17.22 -1.82
N ILE A 221 -13.85 17.36 -0.99
CA ILE A 221 -13.08 16.23 -0.48
C ILE A 221 -13.94 15.33 0.42
N PHE A 222 -14.64 15.91 1.39
CA PHE A 222 -15.45 15.15 2.34
C PHE A 222 -16.65 14.47 1.69
N PHE A 223 -17.32 15.10 0.72
CA PHE A 223 -18.44 14.48 0.00
C PHE A 223 -17.98 13.33 -0.87
N VAL A 224 -16.92 13.50 -1.68
CA VAL A 224 -16.41 12.40 -2.52
C VAL A 224 -15.94 11.23 -1.65
N ALA A 225 -15.20 11.50 -0.57
CA ALA A 225 -14.73 10.47 0.35
C ALA A 225 -15.90 9.76 1.06
N ALA A 226 -16.84 10.51 1.66
CA ALA A 226 -17.95 9.92 2.38
C ALA A 226 -18.89 9.11 1.47
N PHE A 227 -19.17 9.61 0.27
CA PHE A 227 -20.01 8.90 -0.70
C PHE A 227 -19.32 7.65 -1.25
N SER A 228 -17.98 7.64 -1.36
CA SER A 228 -17.24 6.43 -1.70
C SER A 228 -17.38 5.35 -0.61
N VAL A 229 -17.27 5.72 0.66
CA VAL A 229 -17.48 4.82 1.81
C VAL A 229 -18.91 4.29 1.82
N LEU A 230 -19.90 5.14 1.57
CA LEU A 230 -21.31 4.75 1.47
C LEU A 230 -21.56 3.77 0.31
N ALA A 231 -20.96 4.02 -0.85
CA ALA A 231 -21.07 3.14 -2.01
C ALA A 231 -20.45 1.76 -1.72
N ILE A 232 -19.26 1.72 -1.12
CA ILE A 232 -18.57 0.47 -0.73
C ILE A 232 -19.39 -0.28 0.33
N ALA A 233 -19.89 0.41 1.36
CA ALA A 233 -20.74 -0.17 2.38
C ALA A 233 -22.00 -0.79 1.76
N PHE A 234 -22.63 -0.11 0.80
CA PHE A 234 -23.78 -0.62 0.06
C PHE A 234 -23.44 -1.86 -0.75
N ILE A 235 -22.38 -1.79 -1.55
CA ILE A 235 -21.95 -2.87 -2.44
C ILE A 235 -21.62 -4.17 -1.69
N ASN A 236 -21.12 -4.06 -0.47
CA ASN A 236 -20.70 -5.21 0.34
C ASN A 236 -21.80 -5.75 1.26
N ASN A 237 -22.81 -4.95 1.60
CA ASN A 237 -23.78 -5.33 2.64
C ASN A 237 -25.25 -5.29 2.19
N SER A 238 -25.53 -4.75 1.01
CA SER A 238 -26.89 -4.76 0.46
C SER A 238 -27.26 -6.17 -0.02
N ALA A 239 -28.52 -6.55 0.20
CA ALA A 239 -29.08 -7.79 -0.34
C ALA A 239 -29.35 -7.71 -1.85
N GLU A 240 -29.27 -6.52 -2.43
CA GLU A 240 -29.50 -6.27 -3.84
C GLU A 240 -28.30 -6.72 -4.67
N ARG A 241 -28.54 -7.58 -5.66
CA ARG A 241 -27.48 -8.11 -6.51
C ARG A 241 -26.91 -7.00 -7.38
N THR A 242 -25.69 -6.58 -7.07
CA THR A 242 -24.87 -5.72 -7.93
C THR A 242 -23.98 -6.60 -8.80
N THR A 243 -23.74 -6.19 -10.04
CA THR A 243 -22.77 -6.91 -10.89
C THR A 243 -21.36 -6.64 -10.39
N PHE A 244 -20.47 -7.62 -10.53
CA PHE A 244 -19.06 -7.46 -10.18
C PHE A 244 -18.41 -6.23 -10.86
N MET A 245 -18.77 -6.00 -12.13
CA MET A 245 -18.30 -4.88 -12.94
C MET A 245 -18.63 -3.51 -12.34
N VAL A 246 -19.85 -3.33 -11.85
CA VAL A 246 -20.27 -2.09 -11.18
C VAL A 246 -19.43 -1.81 -9.94
N LYS A 247 -19.04 -2.86 -9.19
CA LYS A 247 -18.22 -2.69 -7.97
C LYS A 247 -16.85 -2.10 -8.31
N ILE A 248 -16.18 -2.69 -9.30
CA ILE A 248 -14.86 -2.22 -9.74
C ILE A 248 -14.98 -0.80 -10.30
N VAL A 249 -15.88 -0.56 -11.25
CA VAL A 249 -16.06 0.74 -11.90
C VAL A 249 -16.36 1.83 -10.87
N GLY A 250 -17.23 1.56 -9.91
CA GLY A 250 -17.56 2.49 -8.84
C GLY A 250 -16.34 2.86 -7.99
N ILE A 251 -15.61 1.86 -7.48
CA ILE A 251 -14.40 2.10 -6.65
C ILE A 251 -13.36 2.88 -7.45
N THR A 252 -13.06 2.45 -8.68
CA THR A 252 -12.10 3.12 -9.57
C THR A 252 -12.49 4.57 -9.85
N LEU A 253 -13.77 4.86 -10.09
CA LEU A 253 -14.26 6.23 -10.30
C LEU A 253 -13.97 7.13 -9.09
N PHE A 254 -14.30 6.70 -7.87
CA PHE A 254 -14.09 7.52 -6.67
C PHE A 254 -12.62 7.80 -6.41
N THR A 255 -11.77 6.78 -6.55
CA THR A 255 -10.31 6.94 -6.36
C THR A 255 -9.75 7.95 -7.35
N ILE A 256 -10.14 7.86 -8.61
CA ILE A 256 -9.70 8.79 -9.65
C ILE A 256 -10.23 10.21 -9.38
N CYS A 257 -11.49 10.36 -8.97
CA CYS A 257 -12.05 11.68 -8.62
C CYS A 257 -11.25 12.36 -7.49
N LEU A 258 -10.87 11.63 -6.44
CA LEU A 258 -10.06 12.17 -5.34
C LEU A 258 -8.66 12.60 -5.80
N ILE A 259 -8.00 11.76 -6.61
CA ILE A 259 -6.68 12.09 -7.19
C ILE A 259 -6.77 13.33 -8.07
N MET A 260 -7.78 13.41 -8.93
CA MET A 260 -8.02 14.56 -9.81
C MET A 260 -8.23 15.84 -9.00
N GLN A 261 -9.01 15.80 -7.91
CA GLN A 261 -9.22 16.97 -7.04
C GLN A 261 -7.91 17.48 -6.43
N ALA A 262 -7.03 16.58 -5.99
CA ALA A 262 -5.73 16.94 -5.44
C ALA A 262 -4.79 17.55 -6.50
N LEU A 263 -4.71 16.94 -7.68
CA LEU A 263 -3.88 17.45 -8.78
C LEU A 263 -4.35 18.82 -9.28
N VAL A 264 -5.67 19.02 -9.38
CA VAL A 264 -6.25 20.31 -9.81
C VAL A 264 -6.04 21.39 -8.75
N TYR A 265 -6.07 21.06 -7.47
CA TYR A 265 -5.72 22.00 -6.40
C TYR A 265 -4.28 22.50 -6.56
N ILE A 266 -3.32 21.60 -6.71
CA ILE A 266 -1.89 21.95 -6.88
C ILE A 266 -1.70 22.79 -8.15
N SER A 267 -2.24 22.34 -9.28
CA SER A 267 -2.12 23.03 -10.56
C SER A 267 -2.77 24.43 -10.55
N SER A 268 -3.88 24.61 -9.81
CA SER A 268 -4.51 25.93 -9.67
C SER A 268 -3.66 26.88 -8.82
N GLN A 269 -3.04 26.39 -7.75
CA GLN A 269 -2.14 27.20 -6.91
C GLN A 269 -0.91 27.67 -7.69
N GLU A 270 -0.31 26.79 -8.49
CA GLU A 270 0.80 27.17 -9.39
C GLU A 270 0.37 28.23 -10.41
N LYS A 271 -0.84 28.10 -10.97
CA LYS A 271 -1.35 29.07 -11.94
C LYS A 271 -1.66 30.43 -11.31
N ASP A 272 -2.12 30.45 -10.07
CA ASP A 272 -2.27 31.67 -9.28
C ASP A 272 -0.92 32.36 -9.04
N ALA A 273 0.11 31.60 -8.66
CA ALA A 273 1.45 32.14 -8.47
C ALA A 273 2.07 32.68 -9.78
N GLU A 274 1.81 32.03 -10.91
CA GLU A 274 2.21 32.51 -12.23
C GLU A 274 1.55 33.87 -12.57
N TYR A 275 0.26 34.02 -12.27
CA TYR A 275 -0.45 35.30 -12.45
C TYR A 275 0.18 36.39 -11.59
N ASP A 276 0.38 36.12 -10.29
CA ASP A 276 0.91 37.09 -9.34
C ASP A 276 2.34 37.53 -9.74
N SER A 277 3.20 36.60 -10.14
CA SER A 277 4.56 36.87 -10.63
C SER A 277 4.56 37.74 -11.90
N LEU A 278 3.69 37.43 -12.86
CA LEU A 278 3.56 38.20 -14.10
C LEU A 278 3.10 39.64 -13.82
N LYS A 279 2.14 39.81 -12.90
CA LYS A 279 1.66 41.14 -12.51
C LYS A 279 2.71 41.94 -11.73
N MET A 280 3.53 41.29 -10.90
CA MET A 280 4.65 41.96 -10.23
C MET A 280 5.63 42.58 -11.23
N VAL A 281 6.02 41.83 -12.27
CA VAL A 281 6.91 42.36 -13.31
C VAL A 281 6.29 43.56 -14.06
N ASN A 282 4.97 43.52 -14.31
CA ASN A 282 4.28 44.66 -14.92
C ASN A 282 4.23 45.88 -14.00
N ILE A 283 4.05 45.66 -12.69
CA ILE A 283 4.05 46.71 -11.67
C ILE A 283 5.41 47.38 -11.60
N GLU A 284 6.50 46.61 -11.52
CA GLU A 284 7.87 47.14 -11.46
C GLU A 284 8.17 48.01 -12.69
N ARG A 285 7.81 47.54 -13.89
CA ARG A 285 7.96 48.33 -15.13
C ARG A 285 7.14 49.63 -15.12
N ALA A 286 5.93 49.60 -14.56
CA ALA A 286 5.06 50.76 -14.49
C ALA A 286 5.53 51.79 -13.45
N ILE A 287 6.04 51.34 -12.31
CA ILE A 287 6.52 52.19 -11.22
C ILE A 287 7.91 52.77 -11.53
N GLU A 288 8.86 51.95 -11.96
CA GLU A 288 10.26 52.35 -12.17
C GLU A 288 10.50 53.04 -13.52
N ASN A 289 9.96 52.47 -14.60
CA ASN A 289 10.23 52.94 -15.97
C ASN A 289 9.10 53.82 -16.55
N GLY A 290 7.99 53.98 -15.81
CA GLY A 290 6.80 54.70 -16.28
C GLY A 290 6.05 54.03 -17.44
N VAL A 291 6.43 52.81 -17.83
CA VAL A 291 5.83 52.07 -18.94
C VAL A 291 4.59 51.33 -18.44
N LYS A 292 3.41 51.89 -18.69
CA LYS A 292 2.13 51.29 -18.30
C LYS A 292 1.66 50.26 -19.31
N THR A 293 1.38 49.06 -18.84
CA THR A 293 0.69 48.03 -19.62
C THR A 293 -0.81 48.35 -19.70
N LYS A 294 -1.47 47.95 -20.80
CA LYS A 294 -2.89 48.28 -21.08
C LYS A 294 -3.89 47.67 -20.09
N ASP A 295 -3.45 46.71 -19.28
CA ASP A 295 -4.25 45.96 -18.32
C ASP A 295 -4.23 46.56 -16.90
N ILE A 296 -3.42 47.61 -16.66
CA ILE A 296 -3.45 48.40 -15.42
C ILE A 296 -4.65 49.34 -15.47
N GLU A 297 -5.57 49.19 -14.53
CA GLU A 297 -6.78 50.01 -14.41
C GLU A 297 -6.51 51.29 -13.61
N TYR A 298 -5.71 51.19 -12.55
CA TYR A 298 -5.35 52.35 -11.72
C TYR A 298 -4.02 52.17 -10.99
N ILE A 299 -3.43 53.30 -10.61
CA ILE A 299 -2.28 53.40 -9.71
C ILE A 299 -2.59 54.45 -8.65
N ILE A 300 -2.46 54.09 -7.37
CA ILE A 300 -2.61 55.00 -6.23
C ILE A 300 -1.31 54.92 -5.42
N ARG A 301 -0.76 56.07 -5.00
CA ARG A 301 0.47 56.10 -4.21
C ARG A 301 0.26 56.79 -2.88
N TRP A 302 0.85 56.23 -1.83
CA TRP A 302 1.02 56.86 -0.54
C TRP A 302 2.47 57.34 -0.43
N ASN A 303 2.65 58.63 -0.13
CA ASN A 303 3.96 59.19 0.15
C ASN A 303 4.04 59.50 1.64
N ASP A 304 4.86 58.74 2.37
CA ASP A 304 4.92 58.82 3.82
C ASP A 304 5.49 60.17 4.30
N ASN A 305 6.55 60.65 3.63
CA ASN A 305 7.18 61.95 3.92
C ASN A 305 6.22 63.14 3.82
N LYS A 306 5.28 63.09 2.86
CA LYS A 306 4.28 64.15 2.63
C LYS A 306 2.98 63.90 3.38
N ASN A 307 2.82 62.74 4.01
CA ASN A 307 1.60 62.27 4.65
C ASN A 307 0.36 62.50 3.76
N SER A 308 0.46 62.11 2.49
CA SER A 308 -0.56 62.43 1.47
C SER A 308 -0.78 61.31 0.46
N LEU A 309 -2.04 61.06 0.12
CA LEU A 309 -2.46 60.15 -0.93
C LEU A 309 -2.38 60.82 -2.32
N LEU A 310 -1.52 60.31 -3.20
CA LEU A 310 -1.38 60.73 -4.58
C LEU A 310 -2.29 59.88 -5.48
N SER A 311 -3.42 60.46 -5.89
CA SER A 311 -4.43 59.83 -6.74
C SER A 311 -4.56 60.48 -8.12
N GLY A 312 -3.53 61.19 -8.60
CA GLY A 312 -3.55 61.91 -9.87
C GLY A 312 -3.73 61.01 -11.11
N GLU A 313 -3.41 59.72 -11.00
CA GLU A 313 -3.55 58.71 -12.05
C GLU A 313 -4.77 57.80 -11.86
N TYR A 314 -5.62 58.10 -10.88
CA TYR A 314 -6.80 57.33 -10.53
C TYR A 314 -8.04 57.88 -11.28
N ASP A 315 -8.69 57.05 -12.09
CA ASP A 315 -9.97 57.41 -12.71
C ASP A 315 -11.10 57.30 -11.67
N LYS A 316 -11.78 58.42 -11.42
CA LYS A 316 -12.92 58.49 -10.49
C LYS A 316 -14.08 57.56 -10.88
N LYS A 317 -14.17 57.11 -12.14
CA LYS A 317 -15.19 56.15 -12.58
C LYS A 317 -15.08 54.77 -11.93
N ILE A 318 -13.89 54.42 -11.41
CA ILE A 318 -13.63 53.14 -10.74
C ILE A 318 -14.34 53.08 -9.37
N ASP A 319 -14.58 54.25 -8.75
CA ASP A 319 -15.35 54.45 -7.51
C ASP A 319 -14.98 53.52 -6.35
N LEU A 320 -13.70 53.51 -5.96
CA LEU A 320 -13.18 52.77 -4.80
C LEU A 320 -13.39 53.56 -3.51
N ASN A 321 -13.39 52.84 -2.38
CA ASN A 321 -13.29 53.48 -1.07
C ASN A 321 -11.83 53.91 -0.80
N LEU A 322 -11.44 55.07 -1.33
CA LEU A 322 -10.07 55.60 -1.23
C LEU A 322 -9.57 55.75 0.22
N MET A 323 -10.47 55.97 1.18
CA MET A 323 -10.10 56.07 2.59
C MET A 323 -9.67 54.72 3.17
N GLN A 324 -10.32 53.62 2.76
CA GLN A 324 -9.86 52.28 3.12
C GLN A 324 -8.55 51.92 2.42
N VAL A 325 -8.39 52.33 1.16
CA VAL A 325 -7.15 52.14 0.38
C VAL A 325 -5.98 52.85 1.07
N GLU A 326 -6.17 54.10 1.48
CA GLU A 326 -5.17 54.89 2.20
C GLU A 326 -4.70 54.19 3.49
N ILE A 327 -5.64 53.72 4.31
CA ILE A 327 -5.31 53.00 5.56
C ILE A 327 -4.55 51.70 5.27
N ASP A 328 -4.94 50.95 4.24
CA ASP A 328 -4.21 49.73 3.89
C ASP A 328 -2.79 50.04 3.42
N LEU A 329 -2.60 51.09 2.62
CA LEU A 329 -1.26 51.55 2.19
C LEU A 329 -0.41 51.95 3.40
N GLN A 330 -0.98 52.69 4.36
CA GLN A 330 -0.30 53.06 5.60
C GLN A 330 0.07 51.83 6.44
N ASN A 331 -0.86 50.91 6.67
CA ASN A 331 -0.61 49.69 7.44
C ASN A 331 0.51 48.82 6.82
N VAL A 332 0.51 48.67 5.49
CA VAL A 332 1.55 47.90 4.77
C VAL A 332 2.89 48.65 4.79
N THR A 333 2.88 49.99 4.72
CA THR A 333 4.08 50.81 4.90
C THR A 333 4.69 50.57 6.28
N ILE A 334 3.88 50.62 7.35
CA ILE A 334 4.32 50.32 8.72
C ILE A 334 4.89 48.90 8.82
N TYR A 335 4.29 47.91 8.15
CA TYR A 335 4.80 46.54 8.12
C TYR A 335 6.20 46.49 7.49
N GLU A 336 6.38 47.11 6.32
CA GLU A 336 7.67 47.12 5.62
C GLU A 336 8.73 47.93 6.37
N GLU A 337 8.36 49.02 7.04
CA GLU A 337 9.28 49.75 7.93
C GLU A 337 9.77 48.84 9.06
N ILE A 338 8.86 48.18 9.79
CA ILE A 338 9.22 47.24 10.87
C ILE A 338 10.10 46.10 10.33
N ARG A 339 9.78 45.58 9.13
CA ARG A 339 10.57 44.53 8.47
C ARG A 339 11.97 45.01 8.07
N ASN A 340 12.13 46.27 7.68
CA ASN A 340 13.40 46.85 7.24
C ASN A 340 14.23 47.49 8.36
N LEU A 341 13.72 47.60 9.60
CA LEU A 341 14.49 48.04 10.75
C LEU A 341 15.71 47.14 11.02
N ASP A 342 16.86 47.73 11.35
CA ASP A 342 18.03 46.98 11.80
C ASP A 342 17.73 46.18 13.08
N GLU A 343 18.34 45.00 13.19
CA GLU A 343 18.23 44.16 14.39
C GLU A 343 18.94 44.74 15.61
N LYS A 344 19.83 45.73 15.45
CA LYS A 344 20.49 46.41 16.56
C LYS A 344 19.61 47.55 17.08
N ASN A 345 19.31 47.56 18.38
CA ASN A 345 18.43 48.51 19.04
C ASN A 345 17.00 48.50 18.46
N PHE A 346 16.55 47.32 18.03
CA PHE A 346 15.27 47.14 17.35
C PHE A 346 14.11 47.63 18.22
N ARG A 347 14.10 47.34 19.52
CA ARG A 347 13.04 47.79 20.45
C ARG A 347 12.86 49.30 20.47
N SER A 348 13.96 50.05 20.52
CA SER A 348 13.93 51.52 20.55
C SER A 348 13.46 52.09 19.22
N LYS A 349 13.96 51.56 18.10
CA LYS A 349 13.56 51.99 16.75
C LYS A 349 12.10 51.64 16.46
N LEU A 350 11.65 50.47 16.87
CA LEU A 350 10.27 50.02 16.76
C LEU A 350 9.33 50.94 17.55
N GLN A 351 9.72 51.37 18.75
CA GLN A 351 8.92 52.32 19.52
C GLN A 351 8.76 53.67 18.80
N GLU A 352 9.82 54.17 18.15
CA GLU A 352 9.75 55.39 17.34
C GLU A 352 8.78 55.25 16.15
N VAL A 353 8.81 54.10 15.46
CA VAL A 353 7.85 53.80 14.37
C VAL A 353 6.42 53.76 14.90
N LEU A 354 6.18 53.04 16.01
CA LEU A 354 4.85 52.91 16.62
C LEU A 354 4.27 54.25 17.09
N GLU A 355 5.11 55.21 17.51
CA GLU A 355 4.68 56.56 17.90
C GLU A 355 4.14 57.38 16.72
N LYS A 356 4.63 57.14 15.49
CA LYS A 356 4.24 57.85 14.26
C LYS A 356 3.04 57.23 13.52
N THR A 357 2.52 56.10 14.00
CA THR A 357 1.39 55.40 13.36
C THR A 357 0.07 56.19 13.43
N HIS A 358 -0.78 56.03 12.41
CA HIS A 358 -2.10 56.68 12.35
C HIS A 358 -3.11 56.05 13.32
N THR A 359 -4.21 56.76 13.57
CA THR A 359 -5.25 56.38 14.55
C THR A 359 -5.79 54.96 14.36
N TYR A 360 -6.11 54.57 13.12
CA TYR A 360 -6.68 53.26 12.82
C TYR A 360 -5.70 52.07 13.00
N PHE A 361 -4.40 52.32 13.15
CA PHE A 361 -3.42 51.30 13.51
C PHE A 361 -3.36 51.02 15.03
N GLY A 362 -4.09 51.79 15.84
CA GLY A 362 -4.03 51.74 17.31
C GLY A 362 -4.25 50.34 17.90
N GLY A 363 -5.10 49.51 17.27
CA GLY A 363 -5.35 48.14 17.69
C GLY A 363 -4.09 47.26 17.60
N TYR A 364 -3.42 47.28 16.44
CA TYR A 364 -2.15 46.59 16.23
C TYR A 364 -1.03 47.20 17.07
N LYS A 365 -0.96 48.54 17.18
CA LYS A 365 0.00 49.21 18.05
C LYS A 365 -0.06 48.69 19.48
N ARG A 366 -1.26 48.59 20.07
CA ARG A 366 -1.44 48.03 21.42
C ARG A 366 -1.04 46.56 21.49
N GLN A 367 -1.40 45.74 20.48
CA GLN A 367 -0.98 44.33 20.43
C GLN A 367 0.54 44.19 20.40
N ILE A 368 1.22 44.97 19.57
CA ILE A 368 2.69 44.95 19.46
C ILE A 368 3.33 45.37 20.79
N LEU A 369 2.83 46.44 21.42
CA LEU A 369 3.35 46.89 22.72
C LEU A 369 3.11 45.85 23.84
N GLU A 370 1.94 45.23 23.89
CA GLU A 370 1.64 44.14 24.83
C GLU A 370 2.54 42.92 24.57
N PHE A 371 2.79 42.57 23.30
CA PHE A 371 3.68 41.47 22.92
C PHE A 371 5.13 41.74 23.34
N ILE A 372 5.63 42.97 23.14
CA ILE A 372 6.97 43.39 23.58
C ILE A 372 7.09 43.28 25.11
N ALA A 373 6.06 43.71 25.84
CA ALA A 373 6.03 43.68 27.31
C ALA A 373 5.96 42.25 27.89
N GLN A 374 5.30 41.32 27.19
CA GLN A 374 5.22 39.91 27.57
C GLN A 374 6.48 39.11 27.20
N ASN A 375 7.30 39.61 26.27
CA ASN A 375 8.48 38.92 25.73
C ASN A 375 9.76 39.74 25.94
N THR A 376 10.03 40.14 27.19
CA THR A 376 11.23 40.90 27.55
C THR A 376 12.52 40.07 27.45
N GLN A 377 12.40 38.74 27.50
CA GLN A 377 13.51 37.79 27.41
C GLN A 377 14.09 37.59 26.01
N LEU A 378 13.36 37.95 24.94
CA LEU A 378 13.82 37.76 23.57
C LEU A 378 14.89 38.78 23.18
N SER A 379 15.91 38.34 22.44
CA SER A 379 16.85 39.27 21.80
C SER A 379 16.15 40.11 20.72
N ASP A 380 16.75 41.22 20.30
CA ASP A 380 16.14 42.15 19.35
C ASP A 380 15.84 41.50 17.97
N GLY A 381 16.73 40.61 17.49
CA GLY A 381 16.51 39.85 16.25
C GLY A 381 15.39 38.79 16.38
N GLU A 382 15.37 38.05 17.49
CA GLU A 382 14.30 37.07 17.78
C GLU A 382 12.94 37.75 17.96
N LEU A 383 12.91 38.91 18.61
CA LEU A 383 11.69 39.70 18.78
C LEU A 383 11.14 40.18 17.44
N LYS A 384 12.01 40.68 16.55
CA LYS A 384 11.61 41.09 15.20
C LYS A 384 10.96 39.93 14.43
N ALA A 385 11.62 38.77 14.41
CA ALA A 385 11.09 37.57 13.75
C ALA A 385 9.75 37.12 14.38
N ALA A 386 9.65 37.17 15.71
CA ALA A 386 8.44 36.77 16.43
C ALA A 386 7.25 37.71 16.15
N ILE A 387 7.47 39.03 16.09
CA ILE A 387 6.43 40.01 15.75
C ILE A 387 5.92 39.79 14.32
N LEU A 388 6.83 39.59 13.36
CA LEU A 388 6.44 39.33 11.96
C LEU A 388 5.72 37.98 11.82
N GLY A 389 6.07 36.98 12.63
CA GLY A 389 5.36 35.69 12.71
C GLY A 389 3.95 35.80 13.32
N GLU A 390 3.77 36.56 14.40
CA GLU A 390 2.44 36.77 15.01
C GLU A 390 1.53 37.67 14.16
N ALA A 391 2.08 38.51 13.28
CA ALA A 391 1.30 39.37 12.39
C ALA A 391 0.27 38.58 11.56
N GLU A 392 0.59 37.36 11.10
CA GLU A 392 -0.36 36.52 10.35
C GLU A 392 -1.58 36.14 11.19
N LYS A 393 -1.37 35.81 12.47
CA LYS A 393 -2.44 35.48 13.41
C LYS A 393 -3.30 36.70 13.73
N TRP A 394 -2.68 37.87 13.91
CA TRP A 394 -3.43 39.12 14.11
C TRP A 394 -4.25 39.48 12.86
N ASN A 395 -3.69 39.29 11.66
CA ASN A 395 -4.43 39.44 10.41
C ASN A 395 -5.60 38.49 10.29
N LYS A 396 -5.44 37.22 10.70
CA LYS A 396 -6.55 36.27 10.75
C LYS A 396 -7.65 36.71 11.70
N GLN A 397 -7.30 37.25 12.86
CA GLN A 397 -8.29 37.82 13.80
C GLN A 397 -9.01 39.04 13.20
N ALA A 398 -8.27 39.96 12.59
CA ALA A 398 -8.83 41.14 11.93
C ALA A 398 -9.73 40.77 10.74
N PHE A 399 -9.35 39.76 9.97
CA PHE A 399 -10.18 39.20 8.89
C PHE A 399 -11.51 38.65 9.41
N ILE A 400 -11.48 37.84 10.48
CA ILE A 400 -12.70 37.29 11.11
C ILE A 400 -13.57 38.43 11.65
N ALA A 401 -12.96 39.41 12.33
CA ALA A 401 -13.67 40.57 12.85
C ALA A 401 -14.34 41.38 11.73
N THR A 402 -13.60 41.65 10.64
CA THR A 402 -14.11 42.35 9.45
C THR A 402 -15.30 41.63 8.86
N ASN A 403 -15.19 40.33 8.56
CA ASN A 403 -16.28 39.57 7.94
C ASN A 403 -17.55 39.55 8.80
N ARG A 404 -17.41 39.37 10.11
CA ARG A 404 -18.55 39.35 11.05
C ARG A 404 -19.22 40.71 11.17
N LEU A 405 -18.43 41.78 11.27
CA LEU A 405 -18.93 43.14 11.39
C LEU A 405 -19.56 43.63 10.08
N GLU A 406 -19.00 43.28 8.92
CA GLU A 406 -19.63 43.55 7.61
C GLU A 406 -21.00 42.88 7.50
N GLY A 407 -21.13 41.66 8.00
CA GLY A 407 -22.38 40.89 8.01
C GLY A 407 -23.48 41.42 8.93
N VAL A 408 -23.22 42.43 9.77
CA VAL A 408 -24.25 43.08 10.58
C VAL A 408 -24.96 44.15 9.74
N VAL A 409 -26.17 43.82 9.27
CA VAL A 409 -27.00 44.66 8.40
C VAL A 409 -28.32 45.05 9.12
N GLY A 410 -28.97 46.14 8.67
CA GLY A 410 -30.34 46.47 9.08
C GLY A 410 -30.49 47.38 10.31
N GLY A 411 -29.62 48.39 10.48
CA GLY A 411 -29.84 49.45 11.47
C GLY A 411 -29.79 49.01 12.93
N ASN A 412 -29.06 47.94 13.24
CA ASN A 412 -28.75 47.51 14.61
C ASN A 412 -27.23 47.34 14.85
N PHE A 413 -26.39 47.99 14.04
CA PHE A 413 -24.94 47.87 14.13
C PHE A 413 -24.43 48.35 15.47
N CYS A 414 -24.96 49.45 16.00
CA CYS A 414 -24.48 49.95 17.27
C CYS A 414 -24.59 48.91 18.41
N LYS A 415 -25.72 48.21 18.52
CA LYS A 415 -25.93 47.19 19.57
C LYS A 415 -25.21 45.88 19.25
N LYS A 416 -25.42 45.33 18.04
CA LYS A 416 -24.87 44.02 17.64
C LYS A 416 -23.35 44.08 17.44
N GLY A 417 -22.86 45.14 16.80
CA GLY A 417 -21.43 45.39 16.60
C GLY A 417 -20.70 45.57 17.93
N ARG A 418 -21.25 46.35 18.87
CA ARG A 418 -20.62 46.53 20.19
C ARG A 418 -20.55 45.22 20.98
N ALA A 419 -21.65 44.45 20.99
CA ALA A 419 -21.67 43.14 21.64
C ALA A 419 -20.64 42.17 21.01
N PHE A 420 -20.45 42.24 19.68
CA PHE A 420 -19.41 41.46 19.02
C PHE A 420 -18.00 41.91 19.40
N ILE A 421 -17.70 43.22 19.38
CA ILE A 421 -16.40 43.75 19.80
C ILE A 421 -16.09 43.37 21.25
N ASP A 422 -17.09 43.39 22.12
CA ASP A 422 -16.92 43.00 23.52
C ASP A 422 -16.58 41.50 23.69
N SER A 423 -17.06 40.66 22.76
CA SER A 423 -16.79 39.22 22.69
C SER A 423 -15.50 38.85 21.95
N LEU A 424 -14.78 39.82 21.34
CA LEU A 424 -13.51 39.55 20.68
C LEU A 424 -12.46 39.10 21.71
N GLY A 425 -11.72 38.05 21.38
CA GLY A 425 -10.58 37.62 22.20
C GLY A 425 -9.38 38.60 22.18
N SER A 426 -9.38 39.60 21.30
CA SER A 426 -8.34 40.65 21.27
C SER A 426 -8.74 41.83 22.15
N GLU A 427 -8.23 41.84 23.38
CA GLU A 427 -8.41 42.95 24.32
C GLU A 427 -7.83 44.27 23.79
N SER A 428 -6.77 44.23 22.99
CA SER A 428 -6.09 45.43 22.50
C SER A 428 -6.93 46.21 21.47
N HIS A 429 -7.51 45.54 20.46
CA HIS A 429 -8.43 46.19 19.50
C HIS A 429 -9.72 46.66 20.18
N LYS A 430 -10.25 45.85 21.11
CA LYS A 430 -11.43 46.20 21.91
C LYS A 430 -11.21 47.49 22.70
N LYS A 431 -10.12 47.57 23.47
CA LYS A 431 -9.80 48.76 24.27
C LYS A 431 -9.53 49.99 23.42
N GLU A 432 -8.95 49.85 22.23
CA GLU A 432 -8.71 50.97 21.31
C GLU A 432 -10.03 51.49 20.71
N ILE A 433 -10.87 50.60 20.19
CA ILE A 433 -12.15 50.99 19.61
C ILE A 433 -13.07 51.61 20.67
N PHE A 434 -13.11 51.04 21.88
CA PHE A 434 -13.96 51.56 22.96
C PHE A 434 -13.43 52.84 23.62
N SER A 435 -12.17 53.24 23.40
CA SER A 435 -11.75 54.61 23.79
C SER A 435 -12.43 55.69 22.93
N HIS A 436 -12.83 55.36 21.70
CA HIS A 436 -13.57 56.27 20.82
C HIS A 436 -15.09 56.04 20.88
N TRP A 437 -15.53 54.79 21.10
CA TRP A 437 -16.94 54.40 21.00
C TRP A 437 -17.64 54.23 22.35
N SER A 438 -18.53 55.18 22.72
CA SER A 438 -19.32 55.12 23.96
C SER A 438 -20.65 54.37 23.81
N GLY A 439 -21.26 53.98 24.94
CA GLY A 439 -22.45 53.11 25.00
C GLY A 439 -23.72 53.62 24.29
N ASN A 440 -23.78 54.92 23.96
CA ASN A 440 -24.91 55.57 23.28
C ASN A 440 -24.68 55.75 21.75
N CYS A 441 -23.85 54.90 21.12
CA CYS A 441 -23.50 55.02 19.70
C CYS A 441 -22.75 56.31 19.32
N LEU A 442 -22.15 56.98 20.30
CA LEU A 442 -21.32 58.15 20.06
C LEU A 442 -19.89 57.71 19.78
N TRP A 443 -19.34 58.18 18.67
CA TRP A 443 -17.94 58.06 18.31
C TRP A 443 -17.25 59.41 18.54
N ASP A 444 -16.33 59.49 19.50
CA ASP A 444 -15.67 60.74 19.91
C ASP A 444 -16.66 61.88 20.19
N GLY A 445 -17.77 61.56 20.85
CA GLY A 445 -18.84 62.51 21.17
C GLY A 445 -19.76 62.88 20.00
N LYS A 446 -19.53 62.36 18.78
CA LYS A 446 -20.40 62.57 17.60
C LYS A 446 -21.36 61.40 17.41
N GLN A 447 -22.62 61.71 17.10
CA GLN A 447 -23.61 60.69 16.77
C GLN A 447 -23.47 60.28 15.30
N LEU A 448 -23.14 59.01 15.06
CA LEU A 448 -23.02 58.45 13.72
C LEU A 448 -24.24 57.58 13.38
N SER A 449 -24.60 57.51 12.10
CA SER A 449 -25.52 56.47 11.63
C SER A 449 -24.87 55.09 11.75
N ASP A 450 -25.66 54.03 11.84
CA ASP A 450 -25.13 52.67 11.95
C ASP A 450 -24.22 52.25 10.78
N VAL A 451 -24.47 52.78 9.58
CA VAL A 451 -23.60 52.54 8.41
C VAL A 451 -22.26 53.22 8.59
N GLN A 452 -22.26 54.50 8.99
CA GLN A 452 -21.03 55.27 9.25
C GLN A 452 -20.24 54.68 10.42
N LEU A 453 -20.93 54.29 11.50
CA LEU A 453 -20.32 53.65 12.66
C LEU A 453 -19.66 52.32 12.30
N ARG A 454 -20.32 51.53 11.44
CA ARG A 454 -19.74 50.31 10.88
C ARG A 454 -18.47 50.60 10.08
N GLU A 455 -18.52 51.59 9.19
CA GLU A 455 -17.35 51.98 8.41
C GLU A 455 -16.18 52.44 9.28
N GLU A 456 -16.44 53.24 10.33
CA GLU A 456 -15.40 53.67 11.29
C GLU A 456 -14.79 52.48 12.03
N VAL A 457 -15.61 51.56 12.56
CA VAL A 457 -15.10 50.39 13.28
C VAL A 457 -14.29 49.47 12.36
N LEU A 458 -14.74 49.24 11.13
CA LEU A 458 -14.06 48.36 10.17
C LEU A 458 -12.67 48.87 9.77
N ARG A 459 -12.40 50.18 9.90
CA ARG A 459 -11.07 50.76 9.63
C ARG A 459 -9.99 50.29 10.61
N TYR A 460 -10.36 49.88 11.83
CA TYR A 460 -9.39 49.32 12.79
C TYR A 460 -8.98 47.87 12.49
N PHE A 461 -9.69 47.19 11.59
CA PHE A 461 -9.42 45.80 11.22
C PHE A 461 -8.86 45.65 9.80
N ARG A 462 -8.33 46.74 9.23
CA ARG A 462 -7.58 46.71 7.97
C ARG A 462 -6.29 45.90 8.14
N TYR A 463 -5.89 45.16 7.12
CA TYR A 463 -4.81 44.18 7.26
C TYR A 463 -3.44 44.83 7.53
N PHE A 464 -2.58 44.11 8.26
CA PHE A 464 -1.18 44.42 8.57
C PHE A 464 -0.27 43.33 8.00
N LYS A 465 -0.09 43.32 6.68
CA LYS A 465 0.54 42.23 5.92
C LYS A 465 1.71 42.76 5.06
N PRO A 466 2.62 41.90 4.58
CA PRO A 466 3.71 42.35 3.71
C PRO A 466 3.21 42.94 2.39
N SER A 467 4.06 43.79 1.80
CA SER A 467 3.94 44.21 0.41
C SER A 467 4.04 43.01 -0.54
N GLU A 468 3.71 43.23 -1.81
CA GLU A 468 3.66 42.23 -2.90
C GLU A 468 2.59 41.14 -2.71
N THR A 469 1.76 41.26 -1.68
CA THR A 469 0.64 40.34 -1.46
C THR A 469 -0.61 40.76 -2.24
N ARG A 470 -1.17 39.80 -2.99
CA ARG A 470 -2.45 39.98 -3.68
C ARG A 470 -3.56 40.36 -2.71
N HIS A 471 -4.43 41.27 -3.14
CA HIS A 471 -5.69 41.58 -2.48
C HIS A 471 -6.74 41.99 -3.51
N TYR A 472 -7.97 42.13 -3.07
CA TYR A 472 -9.11 42.39 -3.94
C TYR A 472 -9.79 43.70 -3.57
N ARG A 473 -10.23 44.46 -4.57
CA ARG A 473 -11.03 45.67 -4.41
C ARG A 473 -12.39 45.50 -5.09
N ARG A 474 -13.39 46.15 -4.51
CA ARG A 474 -14.71 46.35 -5.11
C ARG A 474 -15.00 47.85 -5.21
N SER A 475 -15.69 48.26 -6.27
CA SER A 475 -16.32 49.58 -6.34
C SER A 475 -17.43 49.70 -5.29
N ARG A 476 -17.84 50.93 -4.96
CA ARG A 476 -18.88 51.18 -3.95
C ARG A 476 -20.25 50.63 -4.33
N ASP A 477 -20.56 50.58 -5.63
CA ASP A 477 -21.78 49.95 -6.16
C ASP A 477 -21.72 48.41 -6.15
N GLY A 478 -20.55 47.83 -5.86
CA GLY A 478 -20.33 46.39 -5.76
C GLY A 478 -20.18 45.64 -7.10
N ASN A 479 -20.24 46.32 -8.25
CA ASN A 479 -20.20 45.67 -9.57
C ASN A 479 -18.78 45.59 -10.17
N GLY A 480 -17.96 46.62 -9.93
CA GLY A 480 -16.57 46.68 -10.37
C GLY A 480 -15.66 45.90 -9.42
N HIS A 481 -14.90 44.96 -9.96
CA HIS A 481 -13.98 44.11 -9.19
C HIS A 481 -12.56 44.23 -9.73
N TYR A 482 -11.59 44.30 -8.81
CA TYR A 482 -10.18 44.47 -9.16
C TYR A 482 -9.28 43.54 -8.33
N VAL A 483 -8.21 43.06 -8.95
CA VAL A 483 -7.08 42.42 -8.28
C VAL A 483 -6.00 43.47 -8.13
N ALA A 484 -5.56 43.71 -6.91
CA ALA A 484 -4.59 44.76 -6.61
C ALA A 484 -3.39 44.20 -5.87
N PHE A 485 -2.27 44.87 -6.05
CA PHE A 485 -1.03 44.58 -5.36
C PHE A 485 -0.37 45.87 -4.90
N MET A 486 0.36 45.77 -3.81
CA MET A 486 1.04 46.86 -3.15
C MET A 486 2.55 46.67 -3.30
N LYS A 487 3.29 47.61 -3.86
CA LYS A 487 4.77 47.56 -3.93
C LYS A 487 5.39 48.73 -3.17
N PHE A 488 6.17 48.42 -2.14
CA PHE A 488 6.90 49.41 -1.35
C PHE A 488 8.24 49.74 -2.03
N SER A 489 8.55 51.02 -2.14
CA SER A 489 9.80 51.54 -2.72
C SER A 489 10.66 52.13 -1.59
N PRO A 490 11.70 51.41 -1.10
CA PRO A 490 12.49 51.86 0.05
C PRO A 490 13.23 53.19 -0.19
N GLU A 491 13.68 53.44 -1.42
CA GLU A 491 14.46 54.65 -1.76
C GLU A 491 13.62 55.94 -1.65
N THR A 492 12.34 55.86 -1.98
CA THR A 492 11.43 57.02 -2.01
C THR A 492 10.48 57.07 -0.80
N LEU A 493 10.45 56.01 0.02
CA LEU A 493 9.44 55.79 1.06
C LEU A 493 8.02 55.95 0.50
N GLU A 494 7.82 55.44 -0.73
CA GLU A 494 6.51 55.45 -1.40
C GLU A 494 5.93 54.05 -1.46
N MET A 495 4.65 53.95 -1.10
CA MET A 495 3.86 52.73 -1.16
C MET A 495 2.85 52.87 -2.29
N SER A 496 2.98 52.07 -3.35
CA SER A 496 2.09 52.13 -4.52
C SER A 496 1.15 50.93 -4.56
N GLU A 497 -0.16 51.15 -4.70
CA GLU A 497 -1.13 50.13 -5.09
C GLU A 497 -1.39 50.22 -6.60
N VAL A 498 -1.28 49.09 -7.28
CA VAL A 498 -1.62 48.95 -8.71
C VAL A 498 -2.75 47.95 -8.84
N GLY A 499 -3.84 48.37 -9.48
CA GLY A 499 -5.04 47.56 -9.69
C GLY A 499 -5.18 47.07 -11.13
N PHE A 500 -5.61 45.83 -11.26
CA PHE A 500 -5.94 45.15 -12.51
C PHE A 500 -7.40 44.72 -12.49
N SER A 501 -8.04 44.66 -13.66
CA SER A 501 -9.41 44.14 -13.77
C SER A 501 -9.49 42.68 -13.29
N TYR A 502 -10.45 42.40 -12.40
CA TYR A 502 -10.70 41.05 -11.92
C TYR A 502 -11.20 40.11 -13.03
N LEU A 503 -11.88 40.66 -14.03
CA LEU A 503 -12.30 39.89 -15.21
C LEU A 503 -11.09 39.32 -15.96
N VAL A 504 -10.03 40.10 -16.10
CA VAL A 504 -8.77 39.68 -16.75
C VAL A 504 -8.11 38.55 -15.96
N TYR A 505 -8.12 38.62 -14.62
CA TYR A 505 -7.68 37.52 -13.77
C TYR A 505 -8.49 36.24 -14.02
N ARG A 506 -9.83 36.33 -14.04
CA ARG A 506 -10.70 35.18 -14.33
C ARG A 506 -10.45 34.61 -15.72
N GLN A 507 -10.24 35.46 -16.73
CA GLN A 507 -9.88 35.06 -18.09
C GLN A 507 -8.51 34.39 -18.16
N PHE A 508 -7.55 34.77 -17.32
CA PHE A 508 -6.24 34.11 -17.23
C PHE A 508 -6.35 32.70 -16.66
N MET A 509 -7.18 32.51 -15.62
CA MET A 509 -7.38 31.19 -14.99
C MET A 509 -8.25 30.25 -15.84
N HIS A 510 -9.17 30.81 -16.61
CA HIS A 510 -10.20 30.07 -17.34
C HIS A 510 -9.67 28.97 -18.27
N PRO A 511 -8.68 29.19 -19.16
CA PRO A 511 -8.17 28.16 -20.06
C PRO A 511 -7.61 26.93 -19.33
N THR A 512 -6.93 27.13 -18.19
CA THR A 512 -6.40 26.03 -17.38
C THR A 512 -7.54 25.22 -16.76
N ALA A 513 -8.54 25.89 -16.18
CA ALA A 513 -9.70 25.23 -15.59
C ALA A 513 -10.56 24.48 -16.63
N VAL A 514 -10.69 25.02 -17.85
CA VAL A 514 -11.37 24.33 -18.96
C VAL A 514 -10.61 23.06 -19.36
N LYS A 515 -9.29 23.13 -19.53
CA LYS A 515 -8.47 21.94 -19.84
C LYS A 515 -8.62 20.86 -18.76
N GLN A 516 -8.54 21.24 -17.49
CA GLN A 516 -8.74 20.32 -16.35
C GLN A 516 -10.15 19.69 -16.38
N THR A 517 -11.18 20.50 -16.66
CA THR A 517 -12.57 20.01 -16.77
C THR A 517 -12.76 19.05 -17.94
N ILE A 518 -12.17 19.33 -19.10
CA ILE A 518 -12.20 18.43 -20.26
C ILE A 518 -11.50 17.11 -19.92
N ILE A 519 -10.34 17.15 -19.26
CA ILE A 519 -9.63 15.95 -18.80
C ILE A 519 -10.52 15.14 -17.85
N LEU A 520 -11.19 15.79 -16.89
CA LEU A 520 -12.13 15.11 -16.00
C LEU A 520 -13.25 14.40 -16.77
N LEU A 521 -13.89 15.08 -17.74
CA LEU A 521 -14.96 14.48 -18.54
C LEU A 521 -14.45 13.31 -19.38
N ILE A 522 -13.26 13.40 -19.96
CA ILE A 522 -12.62 12.29 -20.69
C ILE A 522 -12.37 11.12 -19.75
N VAL A 523 -11.77 11.38 -18.58
CA VAL A 523 -11.45 10.34 -17.61
C VAL A 523 -12.73 9.66 -17.09
N ILE A 524 -13.77 10.42 -16.77
CA ILE A 524 -15.08 9.87 -16.38
C ILE A 524 -15.67 9.04 -17.53
N PHE A 525 -15.59 9.50 -18.78
CA PHE A 525 -16.05 8.74 -19.94
C PHE A 525 -15.28 7.41 -20.10
N VAL A 526 -13.95 7.45 -19.97
CA VAL A 526 -13.11 6.24 -20.02
C VAL A 526 -13.52 5.26 -18.93
N VAL A 527 -13.69 5.72 -17.68
CA VAL A 527 -14.04 4.87 -16.54
C VAL A 527 -15.48 4.34 -16.62
N LEU A 528 -16.44 5.14 -17.10
CA LEU A 528 -17.85 4.74 -17.16
C LEU A 528 -18.23 3.96 -18.43
N VAL A 529 -17.47 4.12 -19.52
CA VAL A 529 -17.80 3.51 -20.83
C VAL A 529 -16.73 2.52 -21.27
N LEU A 530 -15.49 2.98 -21.49
CA LEU A 530 -14.44 2.12 -22.06
C LEU A 530 -14.00 1.01 -21.10
N PHE A 531 -13.86 1.33 -19.82
CA PHE A 531 -13.39 0.41 -18.80
C PHE A 531 -14.35 -0.78 -18.60
N PRO A 532 -15.68 -0.60 -18.44
CA PRO A 532 -16.62 -1.71 -18.43
C PRO A 532 -16.61 -2.53 -19.73
N LEU A 533 -16.50 -1.88 -20.90
CA LEU A 533 -16.46 -2.59 -22.19
C LEU A 533 -15.22 -3.48 -22.31
N PHE A 534 -14.06 -2.97 -21.88
CA PHE A 534 -12.82 -3.72 -21.82
C PHE A 534 -12.96 -4.95 -20.91
N PHE A 535 -13.37 -4.76 -19.64
CA PHE A 535 -13.55 -5.85 -18.69
C PHE A 535 -14.68 -6.80 -19.07
N LYS A 536 -15.68 -6.35 -19.84
CA LYS A 536 -16.72 -7.22 -20.35
C LYS A 536 -16.12 -8.25 -21.30
N SER A 537 -15.30 -7.80 -22.26
CA SER A 537 -14.67 -8.69 -23.22
C SER A 537 -13.55 -9.53 -22.62
N SER A 538 -12.74 -8.97 -21.71
CA SER A 538 -11.57 -9.65 -21.16
C SER A 538 -11.88 -10.55 -19.96
N LEU A 539 -12.90 -10.23 -19.15
CA LEU A 539 -13.16 -10.93 -17.90
C LEU A 539 -14.56 -11.54 -17.85
N VAL A 540 -15.62 -10.75 -18.07
CA VAL A 540 -17.00 -11.20 -17.83
C VAL A 540 -17.48 -12.21 -18.88
N ASP A 541 -17.26 -11.95 -20.16
CA ASP A 541 -17.69 -12.84 -21.23
C ASP A 541 -16.96 -14.20 -21.20
N PRO A 542 -15.63 -14.27 -20.99
CA PRO A 542 -14.93 -15.54 -20.78
C PRO A 542 -15.43 -16.32 -19.56
N LEU A 543 -15.65 -15.66 -18.41
CA LEU A 543 -16.18 -16.31 -17.21
C LEU A 543 -17.60 -16.86 -17.42
N ASN A 544 -18.48 -16.08 -18.07
CA ASN A 544 -19.82 -16.55 -18.42
C ASN A 544 -19.78 -17.71 -19.42
N GLY A 545 -18.84 -17.68 -20.37
CA GLY A 545 -18.60 -18.78 -21.31
C GLY A 545 -18.18 -20.06 -20.61
N LEU A 546 -17.27 -19.95 -19.64
CA LEU A 546 -16.83 -21.06 -18.79
C LEU A 546 -18.00 -21.62 -17.96
N LEU A 547 -18.78 -20.73 -17.32
CA LEU A 547 -19.92 -21.11 -16.48
C LEU A 547 -21.01 -21.81 -17.29
N ALA A 548 -21.30 -21.31 -18.50
CA ALA A 548 -22.21 -21.99 -19.44
C ALA A 548 -21.65 -23.34 -19.91
N GLY A 549 -20.33 -23.43 -20.11
CA GLY A 549 -19.67 -24.69 -20.45
C GLY A 549 -19.84 -25.74 -19.36
N VAL A 550 -19.57 -25.37 -18.11
CA VAL A 550 -19.76 -26.22 -16.93
C VAL A 550 -21.22 -26.69 -16.81
N GLU A 551 -22.19 -25.80 -17.00
CA GLU A 551 -23.61 -26.15 -16.90
C GLU A 551 -24.04 -27.18 -17.95
N LYS A 552 -23.51 -27.09 -19.17
CA LYS A 552 -23.79 -28.08 -20.24
C LYS A 552 -23.16 -29.43 -19.96
N VAL A 553 -21.91 -29.46 -19.49
CA VAL A 553 -21.23 -30.70 -19.07
C VAL A 553 -22.01 -31.37 -17.94
N ASN A 554 -22.51 -30.61 -16.96
CA ASN A 554 -23.34 -31.12 -15.88
C ASN A 554 -24.70 -31.69 -16.36
N LYS A 555 -25.19 -31.24 -17.53
CA LYS A 555 -26.37 -31.80 -18.22
C LYS A 555 -26.04 -33.01 -19.11
N GLY A 556 -24.77 -33.46 -19.12
CA GLY A 556 -24.32 -34.65 -19.86
C GLY A 556 -23.82 -34.38 -21.27
N ASP A 557 -23.72 -33.11 -21.70
CA ASP A 557 -23.16 -32.71 -23.00
C ASP A 557 -21.63 -32.55 -22.91
N LEU A 558 -20.90 -33.49 -23.51
CA LEU A 558 -19.42 -33.55 -23.49
C LEU A 558 -18.79 -33.06 -24.80
N ASP A 559 -19.58 -32.49 -25.72
CA ASP A 559 -19.08 -31.90 -26.98
C ASP A 559 -18.79 -30.39 -26.85
N VAL A 560 -18.94 -29.86 -25.64
CA VAL A 560 -18.74 -28.45 -25.33
C VAL A 560 -17.26 -28.08 -25.34
N VAL A 561 -16.94 -27.00 -26.06
CA VAL A 561 -15.63 -26.37 -26.07
C VAL A 561 -15.79 -24.88 -25.74
N VAL A 562 -15.05 -24.40 -24.74
CA VAL A 562 -15.01 -22.99 -24.36
C VAL A 562 -13.84 -22.30 -25.07
N PRO A 563 -14.07 -21.30 -25.94
CA PRO A 563 -13.00 -20.66 -26.69
C PRO A 563 -12.10 -19.79 -25.80
N VAL A 564 -10.78 -19.97 -25.92
CA VAL A 564 -9.79 -19.17 -25.20
C VAL A 564 -9.60 -17.82 -25.89
N LYS A 565 -10.15 -16.76 -25.29
CA LYS A 565 -10.08 -15.39 -25.83
C LYS A 565 -8.90 -14.57 -25.29
N VAL A 566 -8.40 -14.90 -24.10
CA VAL A 566 -7.34 -14.18 -23.38
C VAL A 566 -6.30 -15.20 -22.92
N ARG A 567 -5.01 -14.83 -22.88
CA ARG A 567 -3.91 -15.69 -22.44
C ARG A 567 -3.43 -15.32 -21.02
N ASP A 568 -4.40 -15.17 -20.12
CA ASP A 568 -4.20 -14.87 -18.70
C ASP A 568 -4.68 -16.06 -17.84
N GLU A 569 -4.87 -15.86 -16.53
CA GLU A 569 -5.34 -16.89 -15.61
C GLU A 569 -6.73 -17.45 -16.00
N ILE A 570 -7.57 -16.62 -16.63
CA ILE A 570 -8.90 -17.04 -17.12
C ILE A 570 -8.76 -17.88 -18.39
N GLY A 571 -7.82 -17.51 -19.27
CA GLY A 571 -7.43 -18.33 -20.40
C GLY A 571 -6.94 -19.71 -20.00
N PHE A 572 -6.04 -19.75 -19.02
CA PHE A 572 -5.53 -20.99 -18.45
C PHE A 572 -6.64 -21.85 -17.82
N LEU A 573 -7.61 -21.22 -17.14
CA LEU A 573 -8.77 -21.92 -16.59
C LEU A 573 -9.66 -22.50 -17.69
N ALA A 574 -9.85 -21.78 -18.80
CA ALA A 574 -10.61 -22.28 -19.96
C ALA A 574 -9.90 -23.46 -20.65
N ASP A 575 -8.58 -23.40 -20.82
CA ASP A 575 -7.78 -24.51 -21.34
C ASP A 575 -7.86 -25.75 -20.43
N SER A 576 -7.70 -25.54 -19.12
CA SER A 576 -7.80 -26.61 -18.12
C SER A 576 -9.19 -27.24 -18.10
N PHE A 577 -10.25 -26.43 -18.23
CA PHE A 577 -11.62 -26.92 -18.35
C PHE A 577 -11.83 -27.76 -19.61
N ASN A 578 -11.37 -27.30 -20.77
CA ASN A 578 -11.49 -28.05 -22.02
C ASN A 578 -10.73 -29.40 -21.96
N ALA A 579 -9.54 -29.41 -21.36
CA ALA A 579 -8.76 -30.64 -21.16
C ALA A 579 -9.49 -31.66 -20.28
N MET A 580 -10.15 -31.19 -19.21
CA MET A 580 -10.98 -32.03 -18.34
C MET A 580 -12.18 -32.62 -19.10
N VAL A 581 -12.91 -31.82 -19.88
CA VAL A 581 -14.06 -32.30 -20.67
C VAL A 581 -13.63 -33.34 -21.70
N ALA A 582 -12.48 -33.13 -22.35
CA ALA A 582 -11.90 -34.09 -23.27
C ALA A 582 -11.56 -35.42 -22.58
N SER A 583 -10.95 -35.38 -21.39
CA SER A 583 -10.66 -36.57 -20.59
C SER A 583 -11.93 -37.33 -20.19
N ILE A 584 -12.98 -36.63 -19.74
CA ILE A 584 -14.26 -37.25 -19.37
C ILE A 584 -14.94 -37.90 -20.59
N LYS A 585 -14.91 -37.24 -21.74
CA LYS A 585 -15.43 -37.78 -23.00
C LYS A 585 -14.70 -39.06 -23.41
N GLN A 586 -13.38 -39.06 -23.26
CA GLN A 586 -12.56 -40.23 -23.55
C GLN A 586 -12.85 -41.39 -22.60
N ALA A 587 -12.90 -41.14 -21.28
CA ALA A 587 -13.24 -42.16 -20.30
C ALA A 587 -14.63 -42.79 -20.54
N ARG A 588 -15.62 -41.99 -20.96
CA ARG A 588 -16.96 -42.50 -21.28
C ARG A 588 -16.98 -43.35 -22.55
N ARG A 589 -16.19 -43.00 -23.58
CA ARG A 589 -16.03 -43.83 -24.79
C ARG A 589 -15.36 -45.15 -24.45
N GLU A 590 -14.31 -45.13 -23.64
CA GLU A 590 -13.62 -46.34 -23.19
C GLU A 590 -14.55 -47.26 -22.39
N LEU A 591 -15.38 -46.73 -21.49
CA LEU A 591 -16.39 -47.51 -20.76
C LEU A 591 -17.46 -48.13 -21.67
N GLN A 592 -17.85 -47.45 -22.75
CA GLN A 592 -18.83 -47.95 -23.71
C GLN A 592 -18.23 -49.06 -24.60
N ASP A 593 -16.99 -48.88 -25.06
CA ASP A 593 -16.22 -49.91 -25.77
C ASP A 593 -15.94 -51.15 -24.89
N TYR A 594 -15.81 -50.96 -23.57
CA TYR A 594 -15.70 -52.05 -22.59
C TYR A 594 -17.01 -52.84 -22.43
N ALA A 595 -18.17 -52.21 -22.57
CA ALA A 595 -19.47 -52.86 -22.44
C ALA A 595 -19.89 -53.65 -23.68
N GLU A 596 -19.48 -53.21 -24.89
CA GLU A 596 -19.90 -53.80 -26.17
C GLU A 596 -19.05 -55.00 -26.63
N ASN A 597 -17.84 -55.21 -26.07
CA ASN A 597 -16.91 -56.26 -26.52
C ASN A 597 -16.52 -57.27 -25.42
N LEU A 598 -17.51 -57.77 -24.67
CA LEU A 598 -17.29 -58.53 -23.43
C LEU A 598 -16.73 -59.96 -23.62
N GLU A 599 -16.95 -60.61 -24.77
CA GLU A 599 -16.54 -62.02 -24.99
C GLU A 599 -15.24 -62.18 -25.81
N GLU A 600 -14.88 -61.23 -26.67
CA GLU A 600 -13.71 -61.37 -27.55
C GLU A 600 -12.40 -60.93 -26.87
N LYS A 601 -12.46 -60.02 -25.87
CA LYS A 601 -11.30 -59.48 -25.14
C LYS A 601 -10.78 -60.35 -23.99
N VAL A 602 -11.47 -61.42 -23.61
CA VAL A 602 -10.98 -62.36 -22.58
C VAL A 602 -9.69 -63.06 -23.03
N LYS A 603 -9.47 -63.16 -24.35
CA LYS A 603 -8.26 -63.77 -24.94
C LYS A 603 -7.09 -62.78 -25.14
N GLU A 604 -7.35 -61.47 -25.18
CA GLU A 604 -6.34 -60.40 -25.31
C GLU A 604 -5.81 -59.91 -23.96
N ARG A 605 -6.60 -60.07 -22.88
CA ARG A 605 -6.29 -59.65 -21.51
C ARG A 605 -5.01 -60.23 -20.90
N THR A 606 -4.44 -61.30 -21.47
CA THR A 606 -3.14 -61.81 -21.02
C THR A 606 -1.97 -60.95 -21.52
N LYS A 607 -2.18 -60.11 -22.55
CA LYS A 607 -1.16 -59.23 -23.15
C LYS A 607 -1.30 -57.78 -22.67
N GLU A 608 -2.52 -57.30 -22.44
CA GLU A 608 -2.84 -55.93 -21.99
C GLU A 608 -2.33 -55.61 -20.57
N VAL A 609 -2.18 -56.62 -19.71
CA VAL A 609 -1.59 -56.47 -18.36
C VAL A 609 -0.14 -56.00 -18.43
N GLN A 610 0.60 -56.36 -19.49
CA GLN A 610 2.00 -55.95 -19.67
C GLN A 610 2.12 -54.46 -20.05
N GLU A 611 1.22 -53.96 -20.91
CA GLU A 611 1.26 -52.59 -21.42
C GLU A 611 0.80 -51.56 -20.36
N LYS A 612 -0.23 -51.87 -19.57
CA LYS A 612 -0.62 -51.00 -18.43
C LYS A 612 0.41 -51.02 -17.30
N MET A 613 1.17 -52.09 -17.16
CA MET A 613 2.29 -52.13 -16.22
C MET A 613 3.40 -51.16 -16.65
N GLU A 614 3.68 -51.02 -17.94
CA GLU A 614 4.67 -50.06 -18.45
C GLU A 614 4.26 -48.61 -18.24
N GLU A 615 2.97 -48.27 -18.39
CA GLU A 615 2.46 -46.93 -18.15
C GLU A 615 2.47 -46.56 -16.65
N VAL A 616 2.03 -47.47 -15.79
CA VAL A 616 2.12 -47.31 -14.31
C VAL A 616 3.58 -47.23 -13.88
N GLN A 617 4.47 -48.04 -14.47
CA GLN A 617 5.91 -47.96 -14.20
C GLN A 617 6.49 -46.61 -14.63
N ARG A 618 6.08 -46.07 -15.79
CA ARG A 618 6.55 -44.76 -16.28
C ARG A 618 6.06 -43.62 -15.39
N LEU A 619 4.79 -43.62 -15.00
CA LEU A 619 4.22 -42.63 -14.06
C LEU A 619 4.86 -42.73 -12.67
N LYS A 620 5.10 -43.94 -12.18
CA LYS A 620 5.82 -44.17 -10.92
C LYS A 620 7.26 -43.65 -11.00
N VAL A 621 7.98 -43.92 -12.09
CA VAL A 621 9.34 -43.37 -12.31
C VAL A 621 9.33 -41.85 -12.37
N GLN A 622 8.32 -41.23 -12.98
CA GLN A 622 8.20 -39.77 -12.99
C GLN A 622 7.93 -39.22 -11.58
N GLN A 623 6.98 -39.83 -10.85
CA GLN A 623 6.65 -39.44 -9.48
C GLN A 623 7.82 -39.64 -8.50
N ASP A 624 8.53 -40.77 -8.58
CA ASP A 624 9.72 -41.03 -7.78
C ASP A 624 10.86 -40.06 -8.15
N GLY A 625 10.90 -39.59 -9.41
CA GLY A 625 11.79 -38.51 -9.85
C GLY A 625 11.46 -37.15 -9.23
N ASP A 626 10.17 -36.79 -9.17
CA ASP A 626 9.72 -35.56 -8.52
C ASP A 626 9.96 -35.62 -6.99
N TYR A 627 9.69 -36.77 -6.35
CA TYR A 627 10.02 -36.99 -4.94
C TYR A 627 11.52 -36.89 -4.67
N PHE A 628 12.36 -37.45 -5.54
CA PHE A 628 13.81 -37.33 -5.45
C PHE A 628 14.26 -35.87 -5.56
N LEU A 629 13.67 -35.08 -6.45
CA LEU A 629 14.01 -33.68 -6.58
C LEU A 629 13.60 -32.88 -5.33
N THR A 630 12.41 -33.12 -4.78
CA THR A 630 11.97 -32.47 -3.54
C THR A 630 12.86 -32.84 -2.36
N SER A 631 13.26 -34.11 -2.23
CA SER A 631 14.16 -34.53 -1.15
C SER A 631 15.55 -33.88 -1.27
N LEU A 632 16.07 -33.70 -2.49
CA LEU A 632 17.32 -32.97 -2.74
C LEU A 632 17.25 -31.49 -2.33
N LEU A 633 16.07 -30.87 -2.43
CA LEU A 633 15.87 -29.48 -1.99
C LEU A 633 15.67 -29.38 -0.48
N ALA A 634 15.01 -30.37 0.14
CA ALA A 634 14.70 -30.37 1.57
C ALA A 634 15.91 -30.74 2.45
N LYS A 635 16.67 -31.78 2.09
CA LYS A 635 17.78 -32.29 2.92
C LYS A 635 18.83 -31.24 3.34
N PRO A 636 19.29 -30.33 2.46
CA PRO A 636 20.24 -29.27 2.85
C PRO A 636 19.68 -28.29 3.88
N LEU A 637 18.35 -28.21 4.03
CA LEU A 637 17.71 -27.32 4.98
C LEU A 637 17.62 -27.91 6.39
N PHE A 638 17.76 -29.24 6.52
CA PHE A 638 17.71 -29.97 7.79
C PHE A 638 19.14 -30.18 8.31
N TYR A 639 19.74 -29.16 8.91
CA TYR A 639 21.14 -29.23 9.31
C TYR A 639 21.37 -28.87 10.77
N ASN A 640 22.38 -29.52 11.34
CA ASN A 640 22.87 -29.28 12.69
C ASN A 640 24.02 -28.27 12.63
N ALA A 641 23.74 -26.99 12.85
CA ALA A 641 24.74 -25.92 12.80
C ALA A 641 25.33 -25.56 14.16
N ASN A 642 24.99 -26.30 15.21
CA ASN A 642 25.43 -26.01 16.55
C ASN A 642 26.95 -26.28 16.72
N LYS A 643 27.66 -25.28 17.20
CA LYS A 643 29.11 -25.26 17.51
C LYS A 643 29.37 -24.91 18.97
N SER A 644 28.36 -24.98 19.83
CA SER A 644 28.54 -24.73 21.26
C SER A 644 29.42 -25.80 21.87
N LYS A 645 30.29 -25.39 22.79
CA LYS A 645 31.12 -26.31 23.57
C LYS A 645 30.37 -26.88 24.78
N HIS A 646 29.30 -26.19 25.22
CA HIS A 646 28.58 -26.50 26.45
C HIS A 646 27.19 -27.08 26.21
N VAL A 647 26.63 -26.90 25.01
CA VAL A 647 25.34 -27.47 24.64
C VAL A 647 25.56 -28.38 23.43
N ALA A 648 25.37 -29.69 23.61
CA ALA A 648 25.42 -30.65 22.52
C ALA A 648 24.02 -30.83 21.92
N THR A 649 23.93 -30.85 20.60
CA THR A 649 22.68 -31.17 19.90
C THR A 649 22.89 -32.28 18.89
N GLU A 650 21.93 -33.20 18.82
CA GLU A 650 21.89 -34.32 17.89
C GLU A 650 20.45 -34.48 17.41
N PHE A 651 20.23 -34.92 16.17
CA PHE A 651 18.89 -35.27 15.73
C PHE A 651 18.90 -36.42 14.75
N ILE A 652 17.79 -37.16 14.74
CA ILE A 652 17.47 -38.14 13.72
C ILE A 652 16.17 -37.73 13.04
N ILE A 653 16.10 -37.92 11.74
CA ILE A 653 14.88 -37.75 10.94
C ILE A 653 14.71 -39.01 10.11
N ARG A 654 13.52 -39.59 10.14
CA ARG A 654 13.10 -40.78 9.41
C ARG A 654 11.78 -40.48 8.74
N GLN A 655 11.85 -40.12 7.47
CA GLN A 655 10.64 -39.86 6.71
C GLN A 655 10.01 -41.19 6.25
N LYS A 656 8.70 -41.30 6.40
CA LYS A 656 7.90 -42.48 6.12
C LYS A 656 7.98 -42.90 4.65
N LYS A 657 7.94 -41.95 3.72
CA LYS A 657 8.00 -42.26 2.30
C LYS A 657 9.45 -42.55 1.89
N GLN A 658 9.83 -43.82 1.95
CA GLN A 658 11.09 -44.31 1.40
C GLN A 658 10.90 -44.76 -0.05
N PHE A 659 11.83 -44.39 -0.92
CA PHE A 659 11.81 -44.76 -2.34
C PHE A 659 13.25 -44.85 -2.89
N GLU A 660 13.38 -45.54 -4.00
CA GLU A 660 14.65 -45.66 -4.72
C GLU A 660 14.47 -45.07 -6.12
N PHE A 661 15.30 -44.10 -6.47
CA PHE A 661 15.28 -43.50 -7.80
C PHE A 661 16.68 -43.53 -8.39
N ARG A 662 16.83 -44.23 -9.53
CA ARG A 662 18.11 -44.37 -10.26
C ARG A 662 19.26 -44.90 -9.39
N GLY A 663 18.99 -45.89 -8.53
CA GLY A 663 20.00 -46.50 -7.66
C GLY A 663 20.35 -45.69 -6.41
N LYS A 664 19.65 -44.57 -6.16
CA LYS A 664 19.80 -43.77 -4.94
C LYS A 664 18.58 -43.96 -4.05
N HIS A 665 18.80 -44.42 -2.82
CA HIS A 665 17.77 -44.45 -1.79
C HIS A 665 17.55 -43.03 -1.24
N SER A 666 16.29 -42.61 -1.18
CA SER A 666 15.89 -41.36 -0.57
C SER A 666 14.57 -41.50 0.16
N ASP A 667 14.33 -40.54 1.03
CA ASP A 667 13.17 -40.42 1.89
C ASP A 667 12.57 -39.01 1.75
N LEU A 668 11.27 -38.87 2.00
CA LEU A 668 10.52 -37.62 1.84
C LEU A 668 9.36 -37.56 2.86
N GLY A 669 9.19 -36.44 3.56
CA GLY A 669 8.12 -36.27 4.55
C GLY A 669 8.11 -34.87 5.16
N GLY A 670 7.26 -34.66 6.16
CA GLY A 670 6.92 -33.37 6.77
C GLY A 670 7.78 -32.95 7.96
N ASP A 671 8.60 -33.84 8.48
CA ASP A 671 9.42 -33.57 9.67
C ASP A 671 10.68 -32.75 9.35
N ILE A 672 11.03 -31.83 10.26
CA ILE A 672 12.19 -30.95 10.15
C ILE A 672 12.88 -30.75 11.50
N CYS A 673 14.21 -30.82 11.50
CA CYS A 673 15.05 -30.41 12.62
C CYS A 673 16.09 -29.38 12.15
N VAL A 674 16.26 -28.30 12.92
CA VAL A 674 17.28 -27.27 12.66
C VAL A 674 17.92 -26.85 13.98
N THR A 675 19.25 -26.75 14.00
CA THR A 675 19.98 -26.19 15.15
C THR A 675 20.97 -25.12 14.69
N GLY A 676 21.35 -24.21 15.58
CA GLY A 676 22.35 -23.19 15.29
C GLY A 676 22.79 -22.41 16.51
N ASN A 677 23.59 -21.37 16.33
CA ASN A 677 24.07 -20.52 17.41
C ASN A 677 23.81 -19.04 17.16
N LEU A 678 23.64 -18.29 18.24
CA LEU A 678 23.36 -16.86 18.25
C LEU A 678 24.15 -16.13 19.33
N ARG A 679 24.22 -14.81 19.18
CA ARG A 679 24.79 -13.90 20.16
C ARG A 679 23.79 -12.79 20.44
N LEU A 680 23.25 -12.76 21.65
CA LEU A 680 22.29 -11.75 22.08
C LEU A 680 22.90 -10.87 23.16
N GLY A 681 22.64 -9.56 23.09
CA GLY A 681 23.17 -8.56 24.02
C GLY A 681 23.81 -7.38 23.30
N ARG A 682 24.69 -6.65 24.00
CA ARG A 682 25.43 -5.53 23.42
C ARG A 682 26.80 -5.97 22.91
N PRO A 683 27.43 -5.27 21.95
CA PRO A 683 28.75 -5.64 21.41
C PRO A 683 29.84 -5.86 22.47
N ASP A 684 29.75 -5.12 23.58
CA ASP A 684 30.62 -5.11 24.74
C ASP A 684 30.24 -6.14 25.83
N SER A 685 29.03 -6.71 25.79
CA SER A 685 28.54 -7.69 26.76
C SER A 685 27.44 -8.59 26.17
N PHE A 686 27.82 -9.52 25.30
CA PHE A 686 26.90 -10.47 24.67
C PHE A 686 27.01 -11.86 25.32
N LYS A 687 25.91 -12.60 25.25
CA LYS A 687 25.83 -14.02 25.66
C LYS A 687 25.62 -14.90 24.44
N ARG A 688 26.12 -16.12 24.51
CA ARG A 688 25.97 -17.12 23.44
C ARG A 688 24.77 -18.00 23.72
N PHE A 689 24.01 -18.27 22.67
CA PHE A 689 22.84 -19.11 22.74
C PHE A 689 22.86 -20.17 21.65
N THR A 690 22.36 -21.35 22.00
CA THR A 690 22.11 -22.46 21.09
C THR A 690 20.61 -22.50 20.76
N VAL A 691 20.30 -22.42 19.47
CA VAL A 691 18.95 -22.54 18.93
C VAL A 691 18.72 -24.00 18.54
N ALA A 692 17.56 -24.54 18.91
CA ALA A 692 17.10 -25.83 18.43
C ALA A 692 15.62 -25.76 18.08
N MET A 693 15.25 -26.40 16.99
CA MET A 693 13.87 -26.50 16.55
C MET A 693 13.57 -27.90 16.04
N ASN A 694 12.46 -28.46 16.49
CA ASN A 694 11.81 -29.61 15.89
C ASN A 694 10.42 -29.17 15.40
N GLY A 695 10.03 -29.60 14.20
CA GLY A 695 8.69 -29.36 13.68
C GLY A 695 8.22 -30.45 12.72
N ASP A 696 6.90 -30.51 12.58
CA ASP A 696 6.17 -31.46 11.76
C ASP A 696 5.09 -30.70 10.98
N ALA A 697 5.22 -30.74 9.65
CA ALA A 697 4.30 -30.08 8.72
C ALA A 697 3.14 -30.99 8.31
N MET A 698 1.93 -30.44 8.33
CA MET A 698 0.71 -31.19 8.00
C MET A 698 0.78 -31.88 6.63
N GLY A 699 0.75 -33.22 6.66
CA GLY A 699 0.64 -34.10 5.49
C GLY A 699 1.78 -35.12 5.42
N LYS A 700 1.54 -36.32 4.86
CA LYS A 700 2.46 -37.47 5.00
C LYS A 700 3.45 -37.69 3.84
N SER A 701 3.46 -36.84 2.82
CA SER A 701 4.28 -37.04 1.61
C SER A 701 4.61 -35.69 0.97
N MET A 702 4.23 -35.44 -0.28
CA MET A 702 4.59 -34.20 -0.99
C MET A 702 4.09 -32.93 -0.31
N GLN A 703 2.89 -32.95 0.29
CA GLN A 703 2.34 -31.81 1.02
C GLN A 703 3.14 -31.49 2.29
N GLY A 704 3.45 -32.52 3.10
CA GLY A 704 4.31 -32.38 4.28
C GLY A 704 5.70 -31.89 3.90
N ALA A 705 6.32 -32.50 2.90
CA ALA A 705 7.63 -32.07 2.40
C ALA A 705 7.64 -30.63 1.88
N GLY A 706 6.55 -30.17 1.27
CA GLY A 706 6.38 -28.77 0.91
C GLY A 706 6.39 -27.84 2.13
N GLY A 707 5.70 -28.22 3.21
CA GLY A 707 5.69 -27.46 4.46
C GLY A 707 7.03 -27.48 5.19
N ALA A 708 7.70 -28.63 5.26
CA ALA A 708 9.04 -28.77 5.81
C ALA A 708 10.06 -27.90 5.05
N LEU A 709 9.97 -27.86 3.71
CA LEU A 709 10.81 -27.02 2.86
C LEU A 709 10.58 -25.54 3.13
N VAL A 710 9.32 -25.08 3.19
CA VAL A 710 8.99 -23.68 3.52
C VAL A 710 9.54 -23.31 4.89
N MET A 711 9.31 -24.17 5.90
CA MET A 711 9.82 -23.94 7.24
C MET A 711 11.35 -23.86 7.29
N GLY A 712 12.03 -24.79 6.61
CA GLY A 712 13.49 -24.82 6.52
C GLY A 712 14.06 -23.55 5.87
N VAL A 713 13.46 -23.06 4.78
CA VAL A 713 13.89 -21.80 4.14
C VAL A 713 13.70 -20.61 5.08
N VAL A 714 12.56 -20.51 5.76
CA VAL A 714 12.27 -19.41 6.70
C VAL A 714 13.26 -19.43 7.86
N MET A 715 13.43 -20.58 8.52
CA MET A 715 14.34 -20.73 9.65
C MET A 715 15.79 -20.45 9.26
N ASN A 716 16.23 -20.96 8.12
CA ASN A 716 17.59 -20.73 7.65
C ASN A 716 17.82 -19.27 7.30
N SER A 717 16.81 -18.58 6.74
CA SER A 717 16.90 -17.15 6.51
C SER A 717 16.95 -16.36 7.81
N ILE A 718 16.17 -16.74 8.83
CA ILE A 718 16.19 -16.11 10.17
C ILE A 718 17.57 -16.31 10.80
N LEU A 719 18.10 -17.53 10.82
CA LEU A 719 19.41 -17.86 11.37
C LEU A 719 20.53 -17.17 10.60
N ALA A 720 20.50 -17.14 9.27
CA ALA A 720 21.49 -16.45 8.47
C ALA A 720 21.52 -14.94 8.77
N ARG A 721 20.36 -14.27 8.85
CA ARG A 721 20.30 -12.83 9.19
C ARG A 721 20.71 -12.54 10.64
N SER A 722 20.47 -13.50 11.53
CA SER A 722 20.72 -13.39 12.97
C SER A 722 22.18 -13.73 13.34
N ALA A 723 22.84 -14.61 12.58
CA ALA A 723 24.16 -15.16 12.90
C ALA A 723 25.27 -14.85 11.87
N ALA A 724 24.95 -14.32 10.68
CA ALA A 724 25.96 -14.02 9.66
C ALA A 724 27.03 -13.05 10.18
N ASN A 725 28.28 -13.29 9.77
CA ASN A 725 29.46 -12.48 10.11
C ASN A 725 29.67 -12.26 11.62
N ASN A 726 29.30 -13.23 12.47
CA ASN A 726 29.45 -13.11 13.93
C ASN A 726 28.69 -11.92 14.55
N ARG A 727 27.61 -11.49 13.89
CA ARG A 727 26.74 -10.40 14.34
C ARG A 727 26.21 -10.64 15.75
N ILE A 728 26.13 -9.57 16.54
CA ILE A 728 25.50 -9.55 17.86
C ILE A 728 24.16 -8.84 17.72
N LEU A 729 23.09 -9.44 18.22
CA LEU A 729 21.75 -8.90 18.18
C LEU A 729 21.40 -8.23 19.51
N GLU A 730 21.09 -6.94 19.47
CA GLU A 730 20.64 -6.16 20.63
C GLU A 730 19.16 -6.46 20.95
N THR A 731 18.88 -7.70 21.36
CA THR A 731 17.53 -8.18 21.72
C THR A 731 17.59 -9.15 22.90
N THR A 732 16.48 -9.37 23.59
CA THR A 732 16.38 -10.39 24.64
C THR A 732 15.93 -11.74 24.08
N PRO A 733 16.20 -12.87 24.77
CA PRO A 733 15.71 -14.19 24.39
C PRO A 733 14.20 -14.24 24.14
N GLU A 734 13.40 -13.61 25.02
CA GLU A 734 11.94 -13.58 24.92
C GLU A 734 11.47 -12.78 23.70
N GLN A 735 12.11 -11.64 23.44
CA GLN A 735 11.78 -10.79 22.30
C GLN A 735 12.13 -11.50 20.98
N TRP A 736 13.32 -12.11 20.90
CA TRP A 736 13.74 -12.85 19.70
C TRP A 736 12.82 -14.03 19.38
N LEU A 737 12.42 -14.82 20.38
CA LEU A 737 11.46 -15.91 20.19
C LEU A 737 10.07 -15.41 19.77
N GLY A 738 9.63 -14.25 20.29
CA GLY A 738 8.39 -13.59 19.88
C GLY A 738 8.41 -13.14 18.42
N ASP A 739 9.50 -12.48 18.00
CA ASP A 739 9.67 -12.03 16.61
C ASP A 739 9.61 -13.22 15.64
N ILE A 740 10.26 -14.33 15.99
CA ILE A 740 10.27 -15.55 15.18
C ILE A 740 8.91 -16.21 15.11
N TYR A 741 8.22 -16.33 16.25
CA TYR A 741 6.87 -16.85 16.26
C TYR A 741 5.98 -16.07 15.29
N HIS A 742 6.01 -14.74 15.34
CA HIS A 742 5.19 -13.90 14.46
C HIS A 742 5.59 -14.02 12.99
N GLU A 743 6.89 -14.09 12.68
CA GLU A 743 7.38 -14.25 11.30
C GLU A 743 6.92 -15.59 10.72
N ILE A 744 7.17 -16.71 11.41
CA ILE A 744 6.78 -18.04 10.95
C ILE A 744 5.25 -18.17 10.91
N HIS A 745 4.55 -17.73 11.95
CA HIS A 745 3.10 -17.80 12.02
C HIS A 745 2.46 -17.02 10.85
N SER A 746 2.97 -15.84 10.51
CA SER A 746 2.47 -15.05 9.38
C SER A 746 2.70 -15.74 8.03
N VAL A 747 3.85 -16.41 7.85
CA VAL A 747 4.12 -17.20 6.62
C VAL A 747 3.10 -18.32 6.52
N PHE A 748 2.89 -19.10 7.58
CA PHE A 748 1.96 -20.23 7.53
C PHE A 748 0.48 -19.79 7.46
N LYS A 749 0.13 -18.64 8.04
CA LYS A 749 -1.22 -18.05 7.93
C LYS A 749 -1.57 -17.68 6.48
N SER A 750 -0.58 -17.37 5.64
CA SER A 750 -0.79 -17.07 4.23
C SER A 750 -1.33 -18.26 3.42
N PHE A 751 -1.15 -19.49 3.91
CA PHE A 751 -1.74 -20.70 3.32
C PHE A 751 -3.23 -20.88 3.65
N ASN A 752 -3.85 -19.99 4.43
CA ASN A 752 -5.29 -20.00 4.76
C ASN A 752 -5.79 -21.37 5.27
N GLY A 753 -4.99 -22.06 6.09
CA GLY A 753 -5.33 -23.37 6.67
C GLY A 753 -5.11 -24.57 5.74
N SER A 754 -4.66 -24.37 4.49
CA SER A 754 -4.28 -25.48 3.59
C SER A 754 -2.96 -26.16 3.99
N MET A 755 -2.14 -25.47 4.79
CA MET A 755 -0.88 -25.96 5.35
C MET A 755 -0.67 -25.33 6.72
N VAL A 756 -0.38 -26.16 7.71
CA VAL A 756 -0.09 -25.76 9.09
C VAL A 756 1.10 -26.59 9.58
N ILE A 757 1.83 -26.10 10.58
CA ILE A 757 2.99 -26.80 11.12
C ILE A 757 2.96 -26.78 12.64
N SER A 758 3.14 -27.96 13.24
CA SER A 758 3.43 -28.11 14.67
C SER A 758 4.93 -27.91 14.85
N ALA A 759 5.37 -27.04 15.78
CA ALA A 759 6.79 -26.87 16.02
C ALA A 759 7.08 -26.38 17.44
N CYS A 760 8.24 -26.75 17.96
CA CYS A 760 8.78 -26.20 19.18
C CYS A 760 10.17 -25.61 18.93
N VAL A 761 10.42 -24.42 19.50
CA VAL A 761 11.67 -23.67 19.31
C VAL A 761 12.26 -23.37 20.67
N TYR A 762 13.53 -23.76 20.83
CA TYR A 762 14.31 -23.64 22.06
C TYR A 762 15.51 -22.72 21.84
N LEU A 763 15.80 -21.92 22.85
CA LEU A 763 16.96 -21.04 22.92
C LEU A 763 17.64 -21.26 24.26
N VAL A 764 18.79 -21.92 24.25
CA VAL A 764 19.55 -22.29 25.46
C VAL A 764 20.75 -21.37 25.60
N GLU A 765 20.91 -20.70 26.74
CA GLU A 765 22.12 -19.94 27.06
C GLU A 765 23.27 -20.91 27.38
N ASP A 766 24.35 -20.82 26.61
CA ASP A 766 25.45 -21.79 26.61
C ASP A 766 26.16 -21.92 27.98
N GLU A 767 26.26 -20.84 28.75
CA GLU A 767 27.04 -20.85 30.01
C GLU A 767 26.21 -21.30 31.22
N THR A 768 24.93 -20.92 31.26
CA THR A 768 24.09 -21.11 32.45
C THR A 768 23.16 -22.30 32.32
N GLY A 769 22.89 -22.77 31.09
CA GLY A 769 21.85 -23.77 30.82
C GLY A 769 20.43 -23.22 31.01
N LYS A 770 20.25 -21.91 31.17
CA LYS A 770 18.93 -21.30 31.18
C LYS A 770 18.34 -21.38 29.78
N CYS A 771 17.12 -21.88 29.68
CA CYS A 771 16.46 -22.17 28.41
C CYS A 771 15.14 -21.42 28.31
N TRP A 772 14.90 -20.83 27.14
CA TRP A 772 13.66 -20.17 26.75
C TRP A 772 13.05 -20.93 25.58
N TYR A 773 11.74 -21.16 25.59
CA TYR A 773 11.10 -21.90 24.52
C TYR A 773 9.63 -21.54 24.34
N PHE A 774 9.08 -21.92 23.19
CA PHE A 774 7.64 -22.05 22.99
C PHE A 774 7.36 -23.36 22.25
N ASN A 775 6.19 -23.92 22.49
CA ASN A 775 5.72 -25.14 21.83
C ASN A 775 4.34 -24.85 21.19
N ALA A 776 4.28 -24.88 19.86
CA ALA A 776 3.09 -24.66 19.07
C ALA A 776 2.44 -26.00 18.68
N GLU A 777 1.67 -26.58 19.62
CA GLU A 777 0.91 -27.83 19.46
C GLU A 777 1.76 -28.99 18.90
N HIS A 778 3.04 -29.02 19.26
CA HIS A 778 3.97 -30.12 18.99
C HIS A 778 4.05 -31.02 20.23
N PRO A 779 4.38 -32.33 20.09
CA PRO A 779 4.40 -33.23 21.24
C PRO A 779 5.30 -32.74 22.37
N PHE A 780 4.90 -33.02 23.61
CA PHE A 780 5.57 -32.49 24.80
C PHE A 780 7.04 -32.93 24.88
N THR A 781 7.89 -32.01 25.28
CA THR A 781 9.33 -32.23 25.36
C THR A 781 9.67 -33.03 26.61
N VAL A 782 10.50 -34.03 26.45
CA VAL A 782 10.92 -34.90 27.55
C VAL A 782 12.20 -34.37 28.16
N LEU A 783 12.18 -34.10 29.47
CA LEU A 783 13.37 -33.91 30.29
C LEU A 783 13.79 -35.25 30.88
N TYR A 784 15.00 -35.68 30.53
CA TYR A 784 15.69 -36.81 31.15
C TYR A 784 16.72 -36.29 32.15
N ARG A 785 16.49 -36.59 33.44
CA ARG A 785 17.34 -36.15 34.55
C ARG A 785 17.46 -37.27 35.58
N ASP A 786 18.68 -37.53 36.04
CA ASP A 786 18.98 -38.54 37.08
C ASP A 786 18.37 -39.93 36.79
N GLY A 787 18.35 -40.32 35.50
CA GLY A 787 17.84 -41.62 35.09
C GLY A 787 16.32 -41.70 34.89
N LYS A 788 15.58 -40.59 35.05
CA LYS A 788 14.12 -40.53 34.89
C LYS A 788 13.69 -39.57 33.78
N ALA A 789 12.65 -39.95 33.04
CA ALA A 789 12.05 -39.11 32.00
C ALA A 789 10.73 -38.49 32.48
N SER A 790 10.51 -37.21 32.17
CA SER A 790 9.25 -36.50 32.46
C SER A 790 8.98 -35.43 31.41
N PHE A 791 7.71 -35.14 31.13
CA PHE A 791 7.33 -34.00 30.28
C PHE A 791 7.54 -32.67 31.01
N ILE A 792 7.97 -31.64 30.28
CA ILE A 792 8.16 -30.29 30.83
C ILE A 792 6.93 -29.40 30.68
N GLU A 793 6.05 -29.72 29.75
CA GLU A 793 4.76 -29.05 29.54
C GLU A 793 3.65 -29.72 30.36
N GLU A 794 2.75 -28.92 30.94
CA GLU A 794 1.61 -29.39 31.74
C GLU A 794 0.29 -29.41 30.93
N GLY A 795 0.29 -28.88 29.71
CA GLY A 795 -0.89 -28.76 28.86
C GLY A 795 -0.63 -27.95 27.58
N LEU A 796 -1.63 -27.88 26.70
CA LEU A 796 -1.56 -27.10 25.46
C LEU A 796 -1.57 -25.59 25.74
N THR A 797 -0.54 -24.88 25.27
CA THR A 797 -0.38 -23.43 25.50
C THR A 797 -0.45 -22.58 24.23
N LEU A 798 -0.42 -23.19 23.05
CA LEU A 798 -0.40 -22.51 21.75
C LEU A 798 -0.84 -23.48 20.64
N ARG A 799 -1.66 -23.00 19.70
CA ARG A 799 -2.06 -23.78 18.50
C ARG A 799 -0.95 -23.89 17.45
N LYS A 800 -1.06 -24.87 16.54
CA LYS A 800 -0.15 -25.01 15.38
C LYS A 800 0.03 -23.70 14.63
N LEU A 801 1.24 -23.47 14.11
CA LEU A 801 1.55 -22.27 13.35
C LEU A 801 0.74 -22.26 12.04
N GLY A 802 0.10 -21.12 11.75
CA GLY A 802 -0.84 -20.94 10.64
C GLY A 802 -2.32 -20.95 11.03
N LEU A 803 -2.67 -21.31 12.28
CA LEU A 803 -4.04 -21.26 12.82
C LEU A 803 -4.19 -20.17 13.88
N ASP A 804 -5.33 -19.48 13.91
CA ASP A 804 -5.64 -18.55 15.00
C ASP A 804 -5.69 -19.31 16.34
N SER A 805 -4.91 -18.84 17.32
CA SER A 805 -4.80 -19.43 18.66
C SER A 805 -5.73 -18.72 19.63
N GLU A 806 -6.50 -19.48 20.41
CA GLU A 806 -7.27 -18.98 21.55
C GLU A 806 -6.39 -18.63 22.77
N PHE A 807 -5.13 -19.11 22.77
CA PHE A 807 -4.13 -18.80 23.79
C PHE A 807 -3.20 -17.69 23.34
N ASP A 808 -2.91 -16.74 24.22
CA ASP A 808 -1.91 -15.70 24.00
C ASP A 808 -0.50 -16.30 23.93
N PHE A 809 0.30 -15.86 22.95
CA PHE A 809 1.69 -16.29 22.81
C PHE A 809 2.51 -15.92 24.06
N LYS A 810 3.21 -16.91 24.63
CA LYS A 810 4.09 -16.75 25.78
C LYS A 810 5.36 -17.58 25.61
N VAL A 811 6.49 -16.99 26.02
CA VAL A 811 7.77 -17.69 26.10
C VAL A 811 7.89 -18.32 27.49
N HIS A 812 8.13 -19.62 27.53
CA HIS A 812 8.35 -20.40 28.74
C HIS A 812 9.84 -20.48 29.06
N THR A 813 10.18 -20.68 30.34
CA THR A 813 11.58 -20.78 30.77
C THR A 813 11.81 -22.00 31.64
N ILE A 814 12.91 -22.71 31.42
CA ILE A 814 13.36 -23.83 32.25
C ILE A 814 14.86 -23.70 32.53
N GLN A 815 15.29 -24.13 33.73
CA GLN A 815 16.69 -24.16 34.11
C GLN A 815 17.23 -25.59 33.95
N LEU A 816 18.19 -25.78 33.05
CA LEU A 816 18.92 -27.03 32.89
C LEU A 816 20.05 -27.13 33.93
N LYS A 817 20.27 -28.35 34.41
CA LYS A 817 21.38 -28.78 35.26
C LYS A 817 22.37 -29.57 34.41
N LYS A 818 23.61 -29.67 34.90
CA LYS A 818 24.64 -30.50 34.27
C LYS A 818 24.13 -31.92 34.04
N GLY A 819 24.25 -32.41 32.80
CA GLY A 819 23.85 -33.76 32.42
C GLY A 819 22.37 -33.92 32.09
N ASP A 820 21.59 -32.84 32.14
CA ASP A 820 20.20 -32.88 31.67
C ASP A 820 20.15 -33.03 30.15
N VAL A 821 19.19 -33.83 29.70
CA VAL A 821 18.89 -34.03 28.29
C VAL A 821 17.43 -33.65 28.02
N LEU A 822 17.19 -32.77 27.05
CA LEU A 822 15.88 -32.55 26.46
C LEU A 822 15.75 -33.38 25.19
N ILE A 823 14.66 -34.12 25.05
CA ILE A 823 14.29 -34.86 23.84
C ILE A 823 13.00 -34.26 23.30
N LEU A 824 13.10 -33.64 22.14
CA LEU A 824 11.99 -33.10 21.35
C LEU A 824 11.67 -34.13 20.26
N GLY A 825 10.41 -34.29 19.87
CA GLY A 825 10.08 -35.16 18.75
C GLY A 825 8.68 -35.00 18.21
N SER A 826 8.51 -35.34 16.94
CA SER A 826 7.22 -35.36 16.24
C SER A 826 6.27 -36.43 16.78
N ASP A 827 5.01 -36.34 16.37
CA ASP A 827 3.95 -37.27 16.77
C ASP A 827 4.19 -38.69 16.26
N GLY A 828 5.03 -38.87 15.23
CA GLY A 828 5.54 -40.17 14.80
C GLY A 828 6.19 -41.02 15.91
N ARG A 829 6.65 -40.40 17.00
CA ARG A 829 7.17 -41.14 18.18
C ARG A 829 6.07 -41.88 18.95
N ASP A 830 4.83 -41.42 18.83
CA ASP A 830 3.64 -41.92 19.51
C ASP A 830 2.73 -42.71 18.54
N ASP A 831 2.79 -42.41 17.23
CA ASP A 831 2.02 -43.03 16.12
C ASP A 831 2.54 -44.41 15.69
N VAL A 832 2.51 -45.36 16.63
CA VAL A 832 3.00 -46.74 16.47
C VAL A 832 1.85 -47.74 16.32
N ASP A 833 1.87 -48.56 15.27
CA ASP A 833 0.95 -49.70 15.10
C ASP A 833 1.47 -50.91 15.88
N LEU A 834 0.74 -51.29 16.93
CA LEU A 834 1.09 -52.38 17.84
C LEU A 834 0.76 -53.76 17.26
N THR A 835 -0.04 -53.84 16.20
CA THR A 835 -0.50 -55.10 15.59
C THR A 835 -0.35 -55.07 14.06
N PRO A 836 0.87 -54.91 13.52
CA PRO A 836 1.09 -54.72 12.08
C PRO A 836 0.70 -55.94 11.22
N ASP A 837 0.70 -57.14 11.82
CA ASP A 837 0.36 -58.40 11.14
C ASP A 837 -1.15 -58.73 11.16
N GLU A 838 -1.98 -57.93 11.82
CA GLU A 838 -3.43 -58.15 11.92
C GLU A 838 -4.22 -57.32 10.90
N THR A 839 -5.40 -57.82 10.50
CA THR A 839 -6.29 -57.09 9.59
C THR A 839 -6.88 -55.82 10.21
N ILE A 840 -6.91 -55.71 11.53
CA ILE A 840 -7.36 -54.54 12.27
C ILE A 840 -6.14 -53.98 13.00
N ARG A 841 -5.74 -52.76 12.66
CA ARG A 841 -4.59 -52.08 13.25
C ARG A 841 -4.95 -51.47 14.58
N THR A 842 -4.07 -51.58 15.57
CA THR A 842 -4.23 -50.97 16.89
C THR A 842 -3.12 -49.94 17.07
N ILE A 843 -3.48 -48.66 17.05
CA ILE A 843 -2.53 -47.55 17.26
C ILE A 843 -2.30 -47.36 18.76
N ASN A 844 -1.07 -47.05 19.14
CA ASN A 844 -0.73 -46.73 20.52
C ASN A 844 -1.53 -45.51 21.04
N GLU A 845 -2.19 -45.68 22.19
CA GLU A 845 -2.90 -44.61 22.93
C GLU A 845 -2.24 -44.29 24.28
N ASP A 846 -1.13 -44.95 24.64
CA ASP A 846 -0.41 -44.72 25.90
C ASP A 846 0.57 -43.54 25.78
N GLU A 847 0.14 -42.36 26.22
CA GLU A 847 0.93 -41.12 26.23
C GLU A 847 2.23 -41.21 27.06
N MET A 848 2.35 -42.20 27.96
CA MET A 848 3.53 -42.41 28.81
C MET A 848 4.52 -43.41 28.20
N LEU A 849 4.17 -44.03 27.06
CA LEU A 849 5.02 -45.02 26.40
C LEU A 849 6.37 -44.42 25.98
N PHE A 850 6.36 -43.22 25.40
CA PHE A 850 7.59 -42.56 24.95
C PHE A 850 8.56 -42.27 26.12
N LEU A 851 8.06 -41.89 27.30
CA LEU A 851 8.92 -41.71 28.49
C LEU A 851 9.67 -42.98 28.85
N ARG A 852 9.00 -44.14 28.79
CA ARG A 852 9.63 -45.44 29.06
C ARG A 852 10.67 -45.80 28.01
N HIS A 853 10.45 -45.44 26.74
CA HIS A 853 11.45 -45.60 25.68
C HIS A 853 12.70 -44.77 25.98
N VAL A 854 12.53 -43.49 26.33
CA VAL A 854 13.63 -42.59 26.69
C VAL A 854 14.40 -43.11 27.92
N GLU A 855 13.72 -43.62 28.94
CA GLU A 855 14.37 -44.19 30.13
C GLU A 855 15.17 -45.45 29.83
N LYS A 856 14.60 -46.39 29.05
CA LYS A 856 15.29 -47.63 28.65
C LYS A 856 16.53 -47.35 27.81
N ALA A 857 16.41 -46.43 26.85
CA ALA A 857 17.46 -46.02 25.93
C ALA A 857 18.43 -45.00 26.54
N LYS A 858 18.24 -44.61 27.82
CA LYS A 858 19.07 -43.61 28.52
C LYS A 858 19.27 -42.32 27.71
N ALA A 859 18.21 -41.86 27.05
CA ALA A 859 18.20 -40.68 26.18
C ALA A 859 19.19 -40.73 24.98
N ASN A 860 19.57 -41.92 24.51
CA ASN A 860 20.27 -42.12 23.23
C ASN A 860 19.25 -42.20 22.08
N LEU A 861 19.42 -41.39 21.03
CA LEU A 861 18.43 -41.28 19.95
C LEU A 861 18.25 -42.57 19.13
N GLU A 862 19.34 -43.26 18.79
CA GLU A 862 19.30 -44.51 18.01
C GLU A 862 18.67 -45.65 18.81
N GLU A 863 18.98 -45.73 20.10
CA GLU A 863 18.35 -46.70 21.01
C GLU A 863 16.86 -46.37 21.23
N ILE A 864 16.48 -45.09 21.31
CA ILE A 864 15.06 -44.68 21.38
C ILE A 864 14.33 -45.15 20.10
N GLU A 865 14.87 -44.87 18.91
CA GLU A 865 14.29 -45.34 17.65
C GLU A 865 14.12 -46.87 17.66
N THR A 866 15.16 -47.59 18.11
CA THR A 866 15.16 -49.04 18.18
C THR A 866 14.08 -49.57 19.13
N GLU A 867 13.91 -48.95 20.31
CA GLU A 867 12.89 -49.34 21.27
C GLU A 867 11.47 -49.04 20.76
N ILE A 868 11.27 -47.93 20.04
CA ILE A 868 9.98 -47.62 19.38
C ILE A 868 9.64 -48.70 18.35
N ARG A 869 10.61 -49.06 17.48
CA ARG A 869 10.43 -50.08 16.44
C ARG A 869 10.23 -51.50 16.99
N LYS A 870 10.72 -51.80 18.20
CA LYS A 870 10.44 -53.07 18.88
C LYS A 870 8.99 -53.15 19.36
N THR A 871 8.38 -52.02 19.66
CA THR A 871 7.00 -51.95 20.16
C THR A 871 5.97 -52.01 19.02
N GLY A 872 6.32 -51.57 17.81
CA GLY A 872 5.47 -51.71 16.64
C GLY A 872 6.00 -51.00 15.39
N GLU A 873 5.18 -50.92 14.34
CA GLU A 873 5.55 -50.26 13.08
C GLU A 873 5.19 -48.77 13.11
N LEU A 874 6.10 -47.91 12.64
CA LEU A 874 5.86 -46.46 12.55
C LEU A 874 4.80 -46.14 11.50
N THR A 875 3.78 -45.38 11.87
CA THR A 875 2.70 -44.98 10.96
C THR A 875 2.79 -43.55 10.45
N ASP A 876 3.75 -42.76 10.94
CA ASP A 876 4.09 -41.42 10.44
C ASP A 876 5.60 -41.14 10.37
N ASP A 877 5.96 -39.94 9.91
CA ASP A 877 7.33 -39.41 9.92
C ASP A 877 7.85 -39.31 11.37
N LEU A 878 9.10 -39.72 11.61
CA LEU A 878 9.70 -39.68 12.95
C LEU A 878 10.90 -38.72 12.95
N SER A 879 10.86 -37.75 13.85
CA SER A 879 12.01 -36.90 14.15
C SER A 879 12.22 -36.82 15.65
N LEU A 880 13.48 -36.95 16.05
CA LEU A 880 13.89 -36.78 17.44
C LEU A 880 15.08 -35.83 17.46
N LEU A 881 15.02 -34.81 18.31
CA LEU A 881 16.09 -33.85 18.54
C LEU A 881 16.48 -33.89 20.02
N LYS A 882 17.75 -34.14 20.26
CA LYS A 882 18.38 -34.16 21.58
C LYS A 882 19.12 -32.84 21.83
N ILE A 883 18.90 -32.23 23.00
CA ILE A 883 19.68 -31.11 23.53
C ILE A 883 20.26 -31.54 24.87
N GLU A 884 21.59 -31.56 25.01
CA GLU A 884 22.27 -31.98 26.23
C GLU A 884 23.15 -30.85 26.77
N PHE A 885 22.98 -30.52 28.05
CA PHE A 885 23.76 -29.47 28.71
C PHE A 885 24.97 -30.04 29.46
N GLN A 886 26.16 -29.73 28.96
CA GLN A 886 27.46 -30.22 29.43
C GLN A 886 28.33 -29.06 29.95
N THR A 887 29.03 -29.26 31.06
CA THR A 887 29.98 -28.25 31.60
C THR A 887 31.40 -28.41 31.08
N GLU A 888 31.75 -29.57 30.52
CA GLU A 888 33.06 -29.79 29.89
C GLU A 888 32.93 -29.64 28.38
N PRO A 889 33.89 -28.95 27.72
CA PRO A 889 33.85 -28.72 26.29
C PRO A 889 33.92 -30.04 25.52
N LYS A 890 33.05 -30.20 24.51
CA LYS A 890 33.11 -31.30 23.53
C LYS A 890 34.55 -31.44 23.00
N LYS A 891 35.15 -32.64 23.06
CA LYS A 891 36.37 -32.95 22.29
C LYS A 891 35.99 -32.86 20.81
N ASP A 892 36.71 -32.05 20.04
CA ASP A 892 36.50 -31.97 18.60
C ASP A 892 36.85 -33.35 17.99
N GLU A 893 35.85 -34.11 17.55
CA GLU A 893 35.97 -35.41 16.86
C GLU A 893 36.65 -35.30 15.46
N ILE A 894 37.41 -34.23 15.24
CA ILE A 894 38.29 -34.02 14.08
C ILE A 894 39.73 -34.45 14.42
N GLU A 895 40.09 -34.60 15.71
CA GLU A 895 41.39 -35.13 16.12
C GLU A 895 41.45 -36.68 16.19
N ASP A 896 40.31 -37.38 16.24
CA ASP A 896 40.27 -38.86 16.30
C ASP A 896 40.09 -39.55 14.92
N ILE A 897 40.00 -38.78 13.82
CA ILE A 897 40.10 -39.33 12.44
C ILE A 897 41.58 -39.54 12.03
N PHE A 898 42.52 -39.00 12.82
CA PHE A 898 43.96 -39.08 12.53
C PHE A 898 44.69 -40.28 13.18
N ASP A 899 43.98 -41.21 13.84
CA ASP A 899 44.65 -42.33 14.54
C ASP A 899 44.19 -43.75 14.15
N ASP A 900 43.36 -43.93 13.11
CA ASP A 900 43.17 -45.25 12.48
C ASP A 900 44.08 -45.41 11.25
N ALA A 901 45.26 -45.95 11.54
CA ALA A 901 46.42 -46.14 10.67
C ALA A 901 46.26 -47.16 9.52
N ASP A 902 45.04 -47.43 9.02
CA ASP A 902 44.81 -48.44 7.97
C ASP A 902 44.30 -47.89 6.62
N HIS A 903 44.04 -46.58 6.51
CA HIS A 903 43.63 -45.96 5.24
C HIS A 903 44.68 -45.05 4.59
N ILE A 904 45.76 -44.70 5.30
CA ILE A 904 46.80 -43.77 4.83
C ILE A 904 47.69 -44.39 3.73
N ASP A 905 47.86 -45.71 3.70
CA ASP A 905 48.77 -46.37 2.74
C ASP A 905 48.23 -46.50 1.31
N LYS A 906 46.92 -46.29 1.07
CA LYS A 906 46.34 -46.37 -0.29
C LYS A 906 46.30 -45.03 -1.03
N ALA A 907 46.31 -43.91 -0.33
CA ALA A 907 46.20 -42.57 -0.92
C ALA A 907 47.53 -42.03 -1.49
N LEU A 908 48.66 -42.69 -1.21
CA LEU A 908 50.00 -42.28 -1.67
C LEU A 908 50.38 -42.78 -3.06
N ASN A 909 49.58 -43.65 -3.70
CA ASN A 909 49.85 -44.18 -5.03
C ASN A 909 48.82 -43.69 -6.07
N THR A 910 49.13 -42.60 -6.77
CA THR A 910 48.28 -41.95 -7.78
C THR A 910 47.84 -42.89 -8.91
N ASP A 911 48.64 -43.91 -9.26
CA ASP A 911 48.27 -44.92 -10.27
C ASP A 911 47.20 -45.90 -9.75
N SER A 912 47.20 -46.22 -8.45
CA SER A 912 46.14 -47.03 -7.82
C SER A 912 44.83 -46.27 -7.78
N VAL A 913 44.88 -44.99 -7.41
CA VAL A 913 43.72 -44.08 -7.40
C VAL A 913 43.09 -43.98 -8.80
N TYR A 914 43.91 -43.88 -9.84
CA TYR A 914 43.43 -43.83 -11.23
C TYR A 914 42.71 -45.12 -11.66
N GLU A 915 43.29 -46.30 -11.42
CA GLU A 915 42.67 -47.58 -11.83
C GLU A 915 41.42 -47.92 -11.00
N GLU A 916 41.41 -47.58 -9.70
CA GLU A 916 40.26 -47.78 -8.84
C GLU A 916 39.10 -46.83 -9.19
N ALA A 917 39.38 -45.55 -9.45
CA ALA A 917 38.38 -44.61 -9.95
C ALA A 917 37.82 -45.03 -11.32
N ARG A 918 38.68 -45.54 -12.21
CA ARG A 918 38.25 -46.08 -13.50
C ARG A 918 37.37 -47.32 -13.35
N LYS A 919 37.66 -48.19 -12.38
CA LYS A 919 36.83 -49.36 -12.05
C LYS A 919 35.48 -48.93 -11.47
N LEU A 920 35.48 -48.01 -10.50
CA LEU A 920 34.26 -47.43 -9.91
C LEU A 920 33.36 -46.79 -10.97
N TYR A 921 33.96 -46.06 -11.91
CA TYR A 921 33.22 -45.50 -13.05
C TYR A 921 32.59 -46.57 -13.94
N LYS A 922 33.33 -47.65 -14.26
CA LYS A 922 32.77 -48.79 -15.05
C LYS A 922 31.65 -49.53 -14.33
N THR A 923 31.68 -49.56 -13.00
CA THR A 923 30.61 -50.15 -12.17
C THR A 923 29.45 -49.19 -11.90
N GLY A 924 29.43 -48.00 -12.52
CA GLY A 924 28.35 -47.01 -12.40
C GLY A 924 28.43 -46.12 -11.15
N ARG A 925 29.45 -46.27 -10.30
CA ARG A 925 29.67 -45.50 -9.06
C ARG A 925 30.45 -44.22 -9.37
N LEU A 926 29.81 -43.30 -10.10
CA LEU A 926 30.45 -42.06 -10.58
C LEU A 926 30.87 -41.10 -9.46
N GLU A 927 30.07 -40.94 -8.41
CA GLU A 927 30.37 -39.99 -7.33
C GLU A 927 31.59 -40.41 -6.50
N GLU A 928 31.69 -41.70 -6.18
CA GLU A 928 32.86 -42.23 -5.48
C GLU A 928 34.13 -42.18 -6.34
N ALA A 929 33.99 -42.41 -7.65
CA ALA A 929 35.10 -42.23 -8.59
C ALA A 929 35.56 -40.76 -8.63
N LEU A 930 34.64 -39.79 -8.58
CA LEU A 930 34.96 -38.37 -8.54
C LEU A 930 35.61 -37.96 -7.23
N ASP A 931 35.11 -38.43 -6.09
CA ASP A 931 35.65 -38.13 -4.76
C ASP A 931 37.07 -38.68 -4.60
N LEU A 932 37.29 -39.92 -5.05
CA LEU A 932 38.60 -40.56 -5.08
C LEU A 932 39.58 -39.80 -6.00
N LEU A 933 39.14 -39.38 -7.19
CA LEU A 933 39.96 -38.59 -8.10
C LEU A 933 40.24 -37.18 -7.58
N LYS A 934 39.30 -36.53 -6.89
CA LYS A 934 39.52 -35.22 -6.25
C LYS A 934 40.56 -35.32 -5.14
N THR A 935 40.46 -36.34 -4.30
CA THR A 935 41.47 -36.63 -3.26
C THR A 935 42.84 -36.86 -3.90
N GLY A 936 42.91 -37.62 -4.98
CA GLY A 936 44.14 -37.81 -5.75
C GLY A 936 44.70 -36.52 -6.38
N TYR A 937 43.83 -35.64 -6.90
CA TYR A 937 44.22 -34.35 -7.47
C TYR A 937 44.80 -33.38 -6.44
N MET A 938 44.28 -33.40 -5.20
CA MET A 938 44.82 -32.57 -4.11
C MET A 938 46.24 -33.00 -3.71
N HIS A 939 46.57 -34.28 -3.85
CA HIS A 939 47.91 -34.80 -3.55
C HIS A 939 48.91 -34.66 -4.71
N ASP A 940 48.49 -34.90 -5.95
CA ASP A 940 49.35 -34.82 -7.15
C ASP A 940 48.62 -34.15 -8.32
N SER A 941 48.56 -32.82 -8.27
CA SER A 941 47.90 -31.98 -9.29
C SER A 941 48.67 -31.94 -10.63
N ALA A 942 49.89 -32.47 -10.70
CA ALA A 942 50.70 -32.55 -11.91
C ALA A 942 50.43 -33.83 -12.74
N ASN A 943 49.69 -34.80 -12.20
CA ASN A 943 49.44 -36.07 -12.85
C ASN A 943 48.45 -35.95 -14.02
N GLN A 944 48.97 -35.95 -15.24
CA GLN A 944 48.19 -35.76 -16.46
C GLN A 944 47.12 -36.84 -16.70
N LYS A 945 47.36 -38.10 -16.31
CA LYS A 945 46.37 -39.18 -16.48
C LYS A 945 45.18 -38.97 -15.54
N LEU A 946 45.45 -38.59 -14.31
CA LEU A 946 44.44 -38.30 -13.30
C LEU A 946 43.64 -37.04 -13.68
N ASN A 947 44.31 -35.96 -14.09
CA ASN A 947 43.68 -34.72 -14.54
C ASN A 947 42.76 -34.95 -15.74
N LYS A 948 43.20 -35.73 -16.72
CA LYS A 948 42.40 -36.09 -17.90
C LYS A 948 41.10 -36.80 -17.51
N LEU A 949 41.18 -37.79 -16.62
CA LEU A 949 40.02 -38.58 -16.19
C LEU A 949 39.10 -37.74 -15.29
N LEU A 950 39.65 -36.98 -14.35
CA LEU A 950 38.90 -36.10 -13.47
C LEU A 950 38.19 -34.99 -14.25
N GLY A 951 38.85 -34.34 -15.21
CA GLY A 951 38.23 -33.30 -16.04
C GLY A 951 37.06 -33.83 -16.86
N LEU A 952 37.22 -35.01 -17.48
CA LEU A 952 36.15 -35.64 -18.28
C LEU A 952 34.98 -36.13 -17.40
N LEU A 953 35.28 -36.77 -16.26
CA LEU A 953 34.25 -37.28 -15.36
C LEU A 953 33.54 -36.14 -14.65
N SER A 954 34.23 -35.05 -14.30
CA SER A 954 33.62 -33.86 -13.69
C SER A 954 32.67 -33.20 -14.70
N PHE A 955 33.07 -33.09 -15.97
CA PHE A 955 32.19 -32.59 -17.03
C PHE A 955 30.94 -33.48 -17.21
N LYS A 956 31.10 -34.81 -17.26
CA LYS A 956 29.98 -35.76 -17.36
C LYS A 956 29.08 -35.75 -16.11
N GLY A 957 29.67 -35.59 -14.94
CA GLY A 957 29.00 -35.43 -13.64
C GLY A 957 28.36 -34.06 -13.45
N LYS A 958 28.47 -33.15 -14.42
CA LYS A 958 27.97 -31.76 -14.39
C LYS A 958 28.61 -30.88 -13.31
N ASP A 959 29.74 -31.31 -12.74
CA ASP A 959 30.61 -30.47 -11.91
C ASP A 959 31.48 -29.60 -12.83
N TYR A 960 30.85 -28.58 -13.43
CA TYR A 960 31.51 -27.71 -14.39
C TYR A 960 32.63 -26.86 -13.77
N ALA A 961 32.54 -26.56 -12.47
CA ALA A 961 33.58 -25.79 -11.77
C ALA A 961 34.90 -26.56 -11.68
N THR A 962 34.84 -27.80 -11.16
CA THR A 962 36.02 -28.69 -11.12
C THR A 962 36.50 -29.02 -12.52
N ALA A 963 35.57 -29.24 -13.46
CA ALA A 963 35.94 -29.50 -14.86
C ALA A 963 36.73 -28.34 -15.48
N VAL A 964 36.31 -27.08 -15.28
CA VAL A 964 37.04 -25.91 -15.81
C VAL A 964 38.43 -25.80 -15.18
N GLU A 965 38.55 -25.97 -13.86
CA GLU A 965 39.84 -25.90 -13.16
C GLU A 965 40.82 -26.97 -13.66
N VAL A 966 40.39 -28.22 -13.65
CA VAL A 966 41.23 -29.37 -14.01
C VAL A 966 41.55 -29.39 -15.51
N LEU A 967 40.58 -29.04 -16.38
CA LEU A 967 40.83 -28.97 -17.82
C LEU A 967 41.73 -27.80 -18.21
N ASN A 968 41.66 -26.66 -17.52
CA ASN A 968 42.60 -25.56 -17.73
C ASN A 968 44.03 -25.96 -17.35
N ASN A 969 44.19 -26.67 -16.22
CA ASN A 969 45.49 -27.20 -15.80
C ASN A 969 46.03 -28.23 -16.80
N TYR A 970 45.17 -29.17 -17.24
CA TYR A 970 45.51 -30.19 -18.24
C TYR A 970 45.92 -29.58 -19.60
N LEU A 971 45.08 -28.71 -20.17
CA LEU A 971 45.32 -28.08 -21.47
C LEU A 971 46.45 -27.04 -21.45
N GLY A 972 46.80 -26.50 -20.27
CA GLY A 972 47.99 -25.67 -20.10
C GLY A 972 49.29 -26.43 -20.31
N SER A 973 49.28 -27.76 -20.11
CA SER A 973 50.46 -28.64 -20.26
C SER A 973 50.49 -29.45 -21.56
N ASP A 974 49.33 -29.80 -22.13
CA ASP A 974 49.22 -30.50 -23.42
C ASP A 974 48.13 -29.83 -24.30
N PRO A 975 48.49 -28.79 -25.08
CA PRO A 975 47.53 -28.00 -25.84
C PRO A 975 46.97 -28.70 -27.10
N ASP A 976 47.61 -29.78 -27.58
CA ASP A 976 47.35 -30.40 -28.89
C ASP A 976 46.14 -31.36 -28.90
N LEU A 977 45.38 -31.44 -27.80
CA LEU A 977 44.23 -32.33 -27.65
C LEU A 977 42.89 -31.62 -27.87
N HIS A 978 42.42 -31.63 -29.12
CA HIS A 978 41.26 -30.87 -29.61
C HIS A 978 39.93 -31.19 -28.89
N GLU A 979 39.68 -32.45 -28.52
CA GLU A 979 38.41 -32.84 -27.88
C GLU A 979 38.18 -32.19 -26.51
N TYR A 980 39.26 -31.83 -25.80
CA TYR A 980 39.17 -31.26 -24.45
C TYR A 980 38.90 -29.76 -24.46
N TRP A 981 39.34 -29.04 -25.50
CA TRP A 981 38.94 -27.65 -25.74
C TRP A 981 37.43 -27.51 -25.91
N PHE A 982 36.76 -28.51 -26.51
CA PHE A 982 35.30 -28.56 -26.62
C PHE A 982 34.62 -28.66 -25.24
N TYR A 983 35.08 -29.59 -24.39
CA TYR A 983 34.55 -29.77 -23.04
C TYR A 983 34.79 -28.54 -22.18
N LEU A 984 35.97 -27.92 -22.27
CA LEU A 984 36.29 -26.68 -21.57
C LEU A 984 35.38 -25.53 -22.03
N SER A 985 35.13 -25.41 -23.33
CA SER A 985 34.23 -24.39 -23.88
C SER A 985 32.80 -24.56 -23.36
N ILE A 986 32.25 -25.78 -23.40
CA ILE A 986 30.89 -26.04 -22.90
C ILE A 986 30.82 -25.83 -21.39
N ALA A 987 31.83 -26.26 -20.63
CA ALA A 987 31.85 -26.07 -19.18
C ALA A 987 31.83 -24.57 -18.83
N ASN A 988 32.67 -23.76 -19.47
CA ASN A 988 32.65 -22.30 -19.30
C ASN A 988 31.32 -21.67 -19.75
N LYS A 989 30.73 -22.13 -20.86
CA LYS A 989 29.42 -21.67 -21.33
C LYS A 989 28.32 -21.97 -20.31
N LYS A 990 28.32 -23.16 -19.71
CA LYS A 990 27.37 -23.58 -18.66
C LYS A 990 27.57 -22.81 -17.35
N MET A 991 28.78 -22.32 -17.09
CA MET A 991 29.08 -21.42 -15.97
C MET A 991 28.80 -19.94 -16.28
N GLY A 992 28.30 -19.59 -17.47
CA GLY A 992 28.03 -18.20 -17.88
C GLY A 992 29.29 -17.38 -18.21
N LYS A 993 30.47 -18.00 -18.29
CA LYS A 993 31.75 -17.34 -18.62
C LYS A 993 31.95 -17.33 -20.13
N TYR A 994 31.16 -16.53 -20.85
CA TYR A 994 31.09 -16.59 -22.32
C TYR A 994 32.40 -16.19 -23.02
N ASP A 995 33.15 -15.22 -22.50
CA ASP A 995 34.45 -14.82 -23.08
C ASP A 995 35.47 -15.96 -23.07
N LEU A 996 35.54 -16.68 -21.95
CA LEU A 996 36.42 -17.85 -21.81
C LEU A 996 35.92 -19.03 -22.65
N ALA A 997 34.60 -19.25 -22.69
CA ALA A 997 33.99 -20.26 -23.54
C ALA A 997 34.29 -20.01 -25.02
N LEU A 998 34.24 -18.75 -25.46
CA LEU A 998 34.57 -18.32 -26.81
C LEU A 998 36.05 -18.57 -27.10
N SER A 999 36.96 -18.18 -26.19
CA SER A 999 38.39 -18.40 -26.37
C SER A 999 38.75 -19.89 -26.56
N ALA A 1000 38.16 -20.78 -25.76
CA ALA A 1000 38.36 -22.22 -25.87
C ALA A 1000 37.75 -22.81 -27.16
N SER A 1001 36.59 -22.31 -27.59
CA SER A 1001 35.94 -22.74 -28.84
C SER A 1001 36.69 -22.27 -30.09
N LEU A 1002 37.29 -21.07 -30.05
CA LEU A 1002 38.17 -20.56 -31.11
C LEU A 1002 39.48 -21.33 -31.19
N LYS A 1003 40.07 -21.71 -30.04
CA LYS A 1003 41.23 -22.62 -30.02
C LYS A 1003 40.94 -23.95 -30.70
N LEU A 1004 39.77 -24.53 -30.45
CA LEU A 1004 39.33 -25.72 -31.18
C LEU A 1004 39.10 -25.46 -32.67
N LEU A 1005 38.58 -24.28 -33.04
CA LEU A 1005 38.38 -23.91 -34.45
C LEU A 1005 39.70 -23.76 -35.21
N GLU A 1006 40.78 -23.32 -34.54
CA GLU A 1006 42.12 -23.22 -35.14
C GLU A 1006 42.66 -24.58 -35.55
N VAL A 1007 42.36 -25.65 -34.80
CA VAL A 1007 42.95 -26.96 -35.05
C VAL A 1007 42.02 -27.99 -35.68
N ASP A 1008 40.71 -27.88 -35.46
CA ASP A 1008 39.69 -28.63 -36.19
C ASP A 1008 38.62 -27.66 -36.73
N PRO A 1009 38.90 -26.99 -37.87
CA PRO A 1009 37.99 -26.01 -38.47
C PRO A 1009 36.65 -26.60 -38.92
N ASP A 1010 36.58 -27.94 -39.06
CA ASP A 1010 35.47 -28.66 -39.64
C ASP A 1010 34.56 -29.34 -38.62
N ASN A 1011 34.87 -29.20 -37.33
CA ASN A 1011 34.09 -29.76 -36.24
C ASN A 1011 32.69 -29.16 -36.14
N LEU A 1012 31.67 -29.88 -36.65
CA LEU A 1012 30.28 -29.43 -36.64
C LEU A 1012 29.76 -29.14 -35.22
N SER A 1013 30.13 -29.96 -34.24
CA SER A 1013 29.73 -29.76 -32.83
C SER A 1013 30.31 -28.47 -32.25
N ASN A 1014 31.57 -28.15 -32.57
CA ASN A 1014 32.18 -26.89 -32.17
C ASN A 1014 31.56 -25.69 -32.89
N LEU A 1015 31.28 -25.80 -34.20
CA LEU A 1015 30.62 -24.72 -34.95
C LEU A 1015 29.22 -24.41 -34.40
N VAL A 1016 28.43 -25.43 -34.02
CA VAL A 1016 27.14 -25.26 -33.33
C VAL A 1016 27.33 -24.55 -31.99
N ASN A 1017 28.34 -24.97 -31.21
CA ASN A 1017 28.64 -24.36 -29.92
C ASN A 1017 29.10 -22.90 -30.07
N LEU A 1018 29.92 -22.59 -31.08
CA LEU A 1018 30.43 -21.25 -31.37
C LEU A 1018 29.31 -20.29 -31.83
N ALA A 1019 28.41 -20.77 -32.70
CA ALA A 1019 27.23 -20.00 -33.11
C ALA A 1019 26.31 -19.69 -31.93
N ASP A 1020 26.12 -20.65 -31.02
CA ASP A 1020 25.34 -20.45 -29.79
C ASP A 1020 26.03 -19.50 -28.81
N ILE A 1021 27.37 -19.55 -28.66
CA ILE A 1021 28.14 -18.61 -27.83
C ILE A 1021 28.01 -17.19 -28.39
N TYR A 1022 28.18 -16.98 -29.70
CA TYR A 1022 28.00 -15.66 -30.31
C TYR A 1022 26.58 -15.13 -30.15
N ARG A 1023 25.55 -15.99 -30.23
CA ARG A 1023 24.16 -15.61 -29.94
C ARG A 1023 24.00 -15.17 -28.47
N LEU A 1024 24.57 -15.93 -27.53
CA LEU A 1024 24.52 -15.61 -26.09
C LEU A 1024 25.30 -14.33 -25.73
N MET A 1025 26.26 -13.93 -26.55
CA MET A 1025 27.00 -12.67 -26.45
C MET A 1025 26.37 -11.53 -27.30
N GLU A 1026 25.16 -11.73 -27.83
CA GLU A 1026 24.41 -10.76 -28.65
C GLU A 1026 25.12 -10.34 -29.96
N MET A 1027 26.09 -11.13 -30.42
CA MET A 1027 26.80 -10.94 -31.69
C MET A 1027 26.08 -11.68 -32.83
N TYR A 1028 24.84 -11.29 -33.09
CA TYR A 1028 23.91 -12.03 -33.96
C TYR A 1028 24.43 -12.22 -35.40
N ASP A 1029 25.11 -11.24 -35.97
CA ASP A 1029 25.63 -11.34 -37.35
C ASP A 1029 26.69 -12.46 -37.48
N ARG A 1030 27.59 -12.59 -36.49
CA ARG A 1030 28.56 -13.69 -36.44
C ARG A 1030 27.89 -15.03 -36.11
N ALA A 1031 26.93 -15.03 -35.19
CA ALA A 1031 26.17 -16.22 -34.85
C ALA A 1031 25.47 -16.80 -36.10
N GLU A 1032 24.87 -15.93 -36.91
CA GLU A 1032 24.21 -16.29 -38.16
C GLU A 1032 25.19 -16.77 -39.23
N GLU A 1033 26.36 -16.12 -39.37
CA GLU A 1033 27.44 -16.55 -40.26
C GLU A 1033 27.84 -18.01 -40.00
N TYR A 1034 28.12 -18.35 -38.74
CA TYR A 1034 28.50 -19.72 -38.35
C TYR A 1034 27.31 -20.70 -38.48
N ALA A 1035 26.09 -20.30 -38.16
CA ALA A 1035 24.90 -21.14 -38.35
C ALA A 1035 24.67 -21.47 -39.84
N ARG A 1036 24.85 -20.50 -40.74
CA ARG A 1036 24.77 -20.71 -42.20
C ARG A 1036 25.92 -21.56 -42.73
N LYS A 1037 27.13 -21.42 -42.18
CA LYS A 1037 28.28 -22.28 -42.52
C LYS A 1037 28.01 -23.76 -42.19
N ILE A 1038 27.28 -24.04 -41.11
CA ILE A 1038 26.84 -25.41 -40.77
C ILE A 1038 25.82 -25.91 -41.81
N LEU A 1039 24.83 -25.09 -42.18
CA LEU A 1039 23.81 -25.48 -43.17
C LEU A 1039 24.34 -25.68 -44.59
N GLN A 1040 25.40 -24.96 -44.98
CA GLN A 1040 26.07 -25.18 -46.27
C GLN A 1040 26.71 -26.58 -46.35
N ARG A 1041 27.08 -27.16 -45.21
CA ARG A 1041 27.70 -28.49 -45.13
C ARG A 1041 26.68 -29.59 -44.87
N GLU A 1042 25.77 -29.35 -43.93
CA GLU A 1042 24.66 -30.24 -43.63
C GLU A 1042 23.33 -29.49 -43.73
N PRO A 1043 22.70 -29.48 -44.92
CA PRO A 1043 21.44 -28.79 -45.16
C PRO A 1043 20.26 -29.30 -44.33
N GLY A 1044 20.38 -30.46 -43.67
CA GLY A 1044 19.36 -31.05 -42.80
C GLY A 1044 19.67 -30.93 -41.29
N ASN A 1045 20.71 -30.19 -40.89
CA ASN A 1045 21.13 -30.14 -39.48
C ASN A 1045 20.09 -29.40 -38.62
N GLU A 1046 19.39 -30.15 -37.75
CA GLU A 1046 18.32 -29.61 -36.90
C GLU A 1046 18.82 -28.54 -35.92
N ASN A 1047 20.04 -28.69 -35.40
CA ASN A 1047 20.61 -27.75 -34.44
C ASN A 1047 20.90 -26.39 -35.10
N ALA A 1048 21.37 -26.37 -36.35
CA ALA A 1048 21.60 -25.14 -37.10
C ALA A 1048 20.28 -24.42 -37.45
N HIS A 1049 19.24 -25.15 -37.89
CA HIS A 1049 17.91 -24.57 -38.10
C HIS A 1049 17.29 -24.01 -36.81
N LYS A 1050 17.50 -24.70 -35.69
CA LYS A 1050 17.08 -24.22 -34.37
C LYS A 1050 17.84 -22.95 -33.99
N LEU A 1051 19.14 -22.90 -34.24
CA LEU A 1051 19.95 -21.71 -33.96
C LEU A 1051 19.52 -20.50 -34.79
N ILE A 1052 19.25 -20.64 -36.10
CA ILE A 1052 18.76 -19.53 -36.92
C ILE A 1052 17.43 -18.98 -36.38
N ARG A 1053 16.48 -19.86 -36.06
CA ARG A 1053 15.19 -19.44 -35.45
C ARG A 1053 15.38 -18.73 -34.11
N LEU A 1054 16.35 -19.19 -33.30
CA LEU A 1054 16.67 -18.54 -32.02
C LEU A 1054 17.33 -17.18 -32.23
N ILE A 1055 18.23 -17.05 -33.21
CA ILE A 1055 18.87 -15.78 -33.57
C ILE A 1055 17.82 -14.78 -34.08
N GLU A 1056 16.90 -15.19 -34.95
CA GLU A 1056 15.81 -14.33 -35.46
C GLU A 1056 14.82 -13.90 -34.37
N ARG A 1057 14.56 -14.74 -33.36
CA ARG A 1057 13.71 -14.39 -32.21
C ARG A 1057 14.40 -13.44 -31.26
N ASP A 1058 15.70 -13.63 -31.03
CA ASP A 1058 16.49 -12.88 -30.06
C ASP A 1058 17.01 -11.54 -30.63
N ARG A 1059 16.82 -11.31 -31.94
CA ARG A 1059 17.07 -10.05 -32.67
C ARG A 1059 15.83 -9.15 -32.64
#